data_AF-A0A6H0RWZ1-F1
#
_entry.id   AF-A0A6H0RWZ1-F1
#
_cell.length_a   1.000
_cell.length_b   1.000
_cell.length_c   1.000
_cell.angle_alpha   90.00
_cell.angle_beta   90.00
_cell.angle_gamma   90.00
#
_symmetry.space_group_name_H-M   'P 1'
#
loop_
_entity.id
_entity.type
_entity.pdbx_description
1 polymer ?
#
loop_
_entity_poly.entity_id
_entity_poly.type
_entity_poly.pdbx_seq_one_letter_code
_entity_poly.pdbx_strand_id
1 'polypeptide(L)'
;MPNIYDNLAPQTRLRPALREALQEYDTFDVATGYLDLRGWAGLADLVEDKSANGAAGPVARILVGMVAPSDSQQILDSLQHEVQPVPYGAEIHDAGKARARRDQLVNHLRNQLMRGLATEQGQQTLQTLKRQLESGAVQMKVFTEKPLHGKTYLFQTPSKKHHSRWAFVGSSNLTNAGLTTNLELNIDVQDSDASAKLADWFQARWDDRYSLEIGSEIIELIAESWAAELQPTPFEVYLKVCHALSQDARDGLGYVLPESMRTLLLDYQESAVRTLARRIVSRGGTMLGDVVGLGKTLTAIATALMLQAAEDYSTLVLCPKTLEPMWTRYIEEYDLNGRVVPYSMVDKVLPEMKRFNLVICDESHNLRNSGTVAYQAIHDYIRRNASKVLLLTATPYNLAFLDVASQIGLYIDDDQDLGIVPSAALVAEPGLRDKVDGKINTLLAFRRSEHAEDWRRLMSDHLVRRTRSFVKRTAATEVISLPDGTQQERQFLQFANGEKFYFPQRIARPRSHDFAADDPAALMEDDTTLNTVQALTLPRYRLADYDNPRATHTITDTAALADIRSGRGNVSGFVRTGLFKRLSSSGHSFILSLQRQRARNELFIHAINEQLPIPVGSFTDKQFNVTDEDLEEAAVTHGSLTSRYEELRNSAPGKTKWINSAVFTPALRRDLESDNERISLLLDRFGSWDPSRDSKLNALVDLLRNEHPGDKVLVFTEYVDTANYIAQSLTEAGIANVGLVSGNTDNPAEMAIRFSPQSNTVPGKPAPDTTEADPIDVLVATDVLSEGQNLQDAHIVVNYDLPWAIIRIIQRAGRVDRVGQKSDTVYVYLISHDKIEQQINLRQRIKSRLGASAEAFGSDEQFFGGPAEIKILDDFYKGKVSEDAEDVDGEADAVSEAWLAWSNAQTKHPQIAAKVLAMQDLLHSSRDQYLTESRGGVACFVSTDSGVEAFASATLDPSGAVSHQLLTPLEAMRMFQAQVDTPTAEVRPDHFELERQLLQGPLTLEALAAGNLKGIRKWVWERLGGNTLFEQASDALNALQERPLTEHATARLTQARRNRYSLDDLADLITQLHRDDRLVIRSTDIDNIKLVCSIGVKDA
;
A
#
# COMPACT_ATOMS: atom_id res chain seq x y z
N MET A 1 66.27 -6.64 24.45
CA MET A 1 65.74 -6.28 23.11
C MET A 1 64.25 -6.07 23.27
N PRO A 2 63.66 -5.04 22.65
CA PRO A 2 62.22 -4.83 22.70
C PRO A 2 61.50 -5.97 21.99
N ASN A 3 60.39 -6.41 22.55
CA ASN A 3 59.45 -7.32 21.93
C ASN A 3 58.61 -6.56 20.90
N ILE A 4 58.26 -7.25 19.81
CA ILE A 4 57.39 -6.71 18.75
C ILE A 4 56.00 -7.30 18.91
N TYR A 5 54.99 -6.43 18.86
CA TYR A 5 53.58 -6.81 18.89
C TYR A 5 52.88 -6.33 17.62
N ASP A 6 52.56 -7.29 16.75
CA ASP A 6 51.99 -7.07 15.42
C ASP A 6 50.59 -7.67 15.21
N ASN A 7 50.05 -8.33 16.24
CA ASN A 7 48.77 -9.05 16.24
C ASN A 7 48.65 -10.24 15.28
N LEU A 8 49.72 -10.68 14.59
CA LEU A 8 49.67 -11.79 13.64
C LEU A 8 49.46 -13.16 14.31
N ALA A 9 49.99 -13.35 15.51
CA ALA A 9 49.87 -14.58 16.27
C ALA A 9 49.42 -14.31 17.72
N PRO A 10 48.79 -15.26 18.43
CA PRO A 10 48.30 -15.05 19.80
C PRO A 10 49.34 -14.46 20.75
N GLN A 11 50.60 -14.85 20.61
CA GLN A 11 51.74 -14.39 21.41
C GLN A 11 52.30 -13.01 21.01
N THR A 12 51.97 -12.52 19.81
CA THR A 12 52.37 -11.18 19.34
C THR A 12 51.21 -10.18 19.37
N ARG A 13 50.07 -10.56 19.95
CA ARG A 13 48.94 -9.64 20.19
C ARG A 13 49.27 -8.67 21.31
N LEU A 14 48.86 -7.41 21.14
CA LEU A 14 49.13 -6.38 22.13
C LEU A 14 48.23 -6.55 23.38
N ARG A 15 46.95 -6.93 23.22
CA ARG A 15 46.02 -7.06 24.37
C ARG A 15 46.53 -7.94 25.52
N PRO A 16 46.99 -9.19 25.29
CA PRO A 16 47.53 -10.02 26.37
C PRO A 16 48.71 -9.37 27.09
N ALA A 17 49.62 -8.72 26.35
CA ALA A 17 50.78 -8.04 26.92
C ALA A 17 50.38 -6.83 27.79
N LEU A 18 49.37 -6.05 27.36
CA LEU A 18 48.84 -4.96 28.18
C LEU A 18 48.19 -5.47 29.47
N ARG A 19 47.52 -6.63 29.44
CA ARG A 19 46.93 -7.25 30.64
C ARG A 19 48.00 -7.73 31.61
N GLU A 20 49.05 -8.37 31.11
CA GLU A 20 50.20 -8.81 31.90
C GLU A 20 50.88 -7.62 32.59
N ALA A 21 51.16 -6.56 31.84
CA ALA A 21 51.70 -5.32 32.39
C ALA A 21 50.74 -4.69 33.42
N LEU A 22 49.43 -4.67 33.17
CA LEU A 22 48.48 -4.14 34.12
C LEU A 22 48.46 -4.93 35.42
N GLN A 23 48.58 -6.26 35.40
CA GLN A 23 48.64 -7.07 36.61
C GLN A 23 49.81 -6.67 37.51
N GLU A 24 50.99 -6.43 36.92
CA GLU A 24 52.22 -6.13 37.65
C GLU A 24 52.33 -4.68 38.17
N TYR A 25 51.62 -3.72 37.55
CA TYR A 25 51.77 -2.28 37.83
C TYR A 25 50.49 -1.64 38.40
N ASP A 26 50.62 -0.53 39.12
CA ASP A 26 49.51 0.04 39.92
C ASP A 26 48.56 0.90 39.06
N THR A 27 49.11 1.62 38.09
CA THR A 27 48.39 2.63 37.29
C THR A 27 48.65 2.46 35.80
N PHE A 28 47.71 2.94 34.97
CA PHE A 28 47.67 2.73 33.53
C PHE A 28 47.23 3.98 32.75
N ASP A 29 48.15 4.60 32.03
CA ASP A 29 47.91 5.78 31.22
C ASP A 29 47.88 5.43 29.73
N VAL A 30 46.88 5.92 29.00
CA VAL A 30 46.71 5.65 27.57
C VAL A 30 46.56 6.95 26.81
N ALA A 31 47.45 7.22 25.87
CA ALA A 31 47.22 8.19 24.81
C ALA A 31 46.85 7.44 23.53
N THR A 32 45.70 7.76 22.94
CA THR A 32 45.21 7.12 21.72
C THR A 32 44.64 8.14 20.75
N GLY A 33 44.73 7.85 19.44
CA GLY A 33 44.10 8.67 18.42
C GLY A 33 42.58 8.49 18.44
N TYR A 34 42.15 7.24 18.26
CA TYR A 34 40.75 6.83 18.24
C TYR A 34 40.44 5.91 19.43
N LEU A 35 39.18 5.89 19.85
CA LEU A 35 38.69 5.11 20.98
C LEU A 35 37.43 4.34 20.57
N ASP A 36 37.37 3.05 20.90
CA ASP A 36 36.12 2.28 20.92
C ASP A 36 35.82 1.91 22.37
N LEU A 37 34.69 2.37 22.91
CA LEU A 37 34.31 2.12 24.30
C LEU A 37 34.21 0.61 24.60
N ARG A 38 33.80 -0.21 23.62
CA ARG A 38 33.77 -1.68 23.74
C ARG A 38 35.16 -2.31 23.79
N GLY A 39 36.19 -1.59 23.33
CA GLY A 39 37.60 -2.00 23.44
C GLY A 39 38.10 -2.12 24.88
N TRP A 40 37.36 -1.57 25.84
CA TRP A 40 37.67 -1.63 27.28
C TRP A 40 37.51 -3.04 27.90
N ALA A 41 36.74 -3.93 27.26
CA ALA A 41 36.40 -5.26 27.77
C ALA A 41 37.63 -6.08 28.24
N GLY A 42 38.75 -5.91 27.53
CA GLY A 42 39.99 -6.63 27.81
C GLY A 42 40.82 -6.09 28.98
N LEU A 43 40.39 -5.02 29.66
CA LEU A 43 41.13 -4.40 30.77
C LEU A 43 40.23 -4.05 31.98
N ALA A 44 38.92 -4.04 31.79
CA ALA A 44 37.94 -3.58 32.77
C ALA A 44 38.02 -4.32 34.13
N ASP A 45 38.14 -5.65 34.11
CA ASP A 45 38.22 -6.51 35.30
C ASP A 45 39.42 -6.16 36.18
N LEU A 46 40.61 -6.00 35.58
CA LEU A 46 41.84 -5.69 36.31
C LEU A 46 41.83 -4.30 36.95
N VAL A 47 41.16 -3.34 36.30
CA VAL A 47 40.98 -1.99 36.85
C VAL A 47 40.03 -2.00 38.04
N GLU A 48 38.94 -2.79 37.97
CA GLU A 48 37.98 -2.94 39.06
C GLU A 48 38.62 -3.59 40.29
N ASP A 49 39.39 -4.68 40.09
CA ASP A 49 40.13 -5.37 41.15
C ASP A 49 41.13 -4.44 41.86
N LYS A 50 41.87 -3.61 41.12
CA LYS A 50 42.84 -2.68 41.71
C LYS A 50 42.17 -1.52 42.43
N SER A 51 41.07 -1.01 41.89
CA SER A 51 40.29 0.04 42.55
C SER A 51 39.71 -0.45 43.88
N ALA A 52 39.22 -1.69 43.94
CA ALA A 52 38.68 -2.30 45.16
C ALA A 52 39.74 -2.49 46.26
N ASN A 53 41.01 -2.65 45.87
CA ASN A 53 42.15 -2.87 46.79
C ASN A 53 42.79 -1.56 47.32
N GLY A 54 42.14 -0.41 47.16
CA GLY A 54 42.49 0.82 47.88
C GLY A 54 43.54 1.74 47.21
N ALA A 55 43.60 1.77 45.87
CA ALA A 55 44.44 2.73 45.14
C ALA A 55 44.02 4.19 45.45
N ALA A 56 44.98 5.05 45.80
CA ALA A 56 44.72 6.44 46.26
C ALA A 56 44.51 7.46 45.11
N GLY A 57 44.09 7.02 43.93
CA GLY A 57 43.94 7.84 42.72
C GLY A 57 43.39 7.04 41.53
N PRO A 58 43.27 7.65 40.33
CA PRO A 58 42.77 6.95 39.16
C PRO A 58 43.71 5.80 38.80
N VAL A 59 43.15 4.60 38.68
CA VAL A 59 43.88 3.41 38.23
C VAL A 59 44.18 3.55 36.73
N ALA A 60 43.29 4.17 35.95
CA ALA A 60 43.54 4.44 34.54
C ALA A 60 43.19 5.85 34.08
N ARG A 61 44.02 6.43 33.19
CA ARG A 61 43.78 7.73 32.54
C ARG A 61 43.85 7.58 31.03
N ILE A 62 42.82 8.02 30.31
CA ILE A 62 42.72 7.88 28.85
C ILE A 62 42.65 9.26 28.20
N LEU A 63 43.60 9.55 27.33
CA LEU A 63 43.69 10.77 26.54
C LEU A 63 43.40 10.47 25.07
N VAL A 64 42.36 11.08 24.50
CA VAL A 64 41.92 10.87 23.11
C VAL A 64 42.33 12.06 22.23
N GLY A 65 42.84 11.79 21.02
CA GLY A 65 43.61 12.77 20.24
C GLY A 65 43.16 13.13 18.82
N MET A 66 42.50 12.23 18.08
CA MET A 66 42.17 12.43 16.66
C MET A 66 40.75 12.95 16.47
N VAL A 67 40.54 14.19 16.90
CA VAL A 67 39.24 14.89 16.79
C VAL A 67 39.33 16.07 15.81
N ALA A 68 40.31 16.02 14.93
CA ALA A 68 40.58 17.01 13.89
C ALA A 68 39.98 16.54 12.54
N PRO A 69 39.73 17.47 11.59
CA PRO A 69 39.18 17.11 10.29
C PRO A 69 40.11 16.16 9.52
N SER A 70 39.57 15.47 8.50
CA SER A 70 40.27 14.43 7.74
C SER A 70 41.62 14.90 7.17
N ASP A 71 42.53 13.97 6.90
CA ASP A 71 43.86 14.27 6.32
C ASP A 71 43.75 15.14 5.06
N SER A 72 42.75 14.86 4.21
CA SER A 72 42.45 15.65 3.02
C SER A 72 42.09 17.11 3.33
N GLN A 73 41.33 17.33 4.40
CA GLN A 73 40.92 18.66 4.84
C GLN A 73 42.08 19.39 5.51
N GLN A 74 42.95 18.70 6.24
CA GLN A 74 44.16 19.28 6.82
C GLN A 74 45.16 19.70 5.74
N ILE A 75 45.27 18.92 4.67
CA ILE A 75 46.07 19.27 3.49
C ILE A 75 45.46 20.48 2.76
N LEU A 76 44.13 20.49 2.57
CA LEU A 76 43.45 21.65 2.00
C LEU A 76 43.62 22.89 2.86
N ASP A 77 43.49 22.77 4.18
CA ASP A 77 43.72 23.86 5.12
C ASP A 77 45.18 24.31 5.03
N SER A 78 46.17 23.41 5.05
CA SER A 78 47.59 23.80 4.96
C SER A 78 47.90 24.51 3.63
N LEU A 79 47.38 24.00 2.51
CA LEU A 79 47.48 24.64 1.19
C LEU A 79 46.75 25.99 1.15
N GLN A 80 45.60 26.12 1.81
CA GLN A 80 44.86 27.38 1.92
C GLN A 80 45.64 28.40 2.77
N HIS A 81 46.34 27.95 3.81
CA HIS A 81 47.19 28.79 4.67
C HIS A 81 48.45 29.27 3.93
N GLU A 82 48.93 28.54 2.92
CA GLU A 82 49.99 29.01 2.01
C GLU A 82 49.51 30.17 1.12
N VAL A 83 48.24 30.17 0.70
CA VAL A 83 47.64 31.21 -0.15
C VAL A 83 47.17 32.42 0.66
N GLN A 84 46.64 32.18 1.86
CA GLN A 84 46.21 33.20 2.82
C GLN A 84 46.89 32.98 4.17
N PRO A 85 48.09 33.56 4.38
CA PRO A 85 48.77 33.46 5.67
C PRO A 85 47.90 34.10 6.76
N VAL A 86 47.58 33.30 7.78
CA VAL A 86 46.72 33.74 8.89
C VAL A 86 47.48 34.80 9.70
N PRO A 87 46.86 35.93 10.07
CA PRO A 87 47.53 36.99 10.81
C PRO A 87 48.18 36.50 12.11
N TYR A 88 49.30 37.13 12.50
CA TYR A 88 50.06 36.79 13.70
C TYR A 88 49.15 36.81 14.95
N GLY A 89 49.03 35.66 15.63
CA GLY A 89 48.11 35.46 16.75
C GLY A 89 46.72 34.90 16.39
N ALA A 90 46.44 34.59 15.12
CA ALA A 90 45.21 33.90 14.73
C ALA A 90 45.25 32.37 14.93
N GLU A 91 46.42 31.82 15.26
CA GLU A 91 46.53 30.52 15.94
C GLU A 91 46.16 30.61 17.44
N ILE A 92 45.53 31.69 17.91
CA ILE A 92 45.01 31.74 19.29
C ILE A 92 43.65 31.05 19.33
N HIS A 93 43.78 29.74 19.52
CA HIS A 93 42.83 28.73 19.94
C HIS A 93 41.71 29.25 20.86
N ASP A 94 40.52 29.39 20.27
CA ASP A 94 39.27 29.71 20.95
C ASP A 94 38.78 28.51 21.79
N ALA A 95 38.40 28.77 23.06
CA ALA A 95 37.74 27.79 23.91
C ALA A 95 36.46 27.23 23.24
N GLY A 96 35.80 28.02 22.39
CA GLY A 96 34.68 27.57 21.54
C GLY A 96 35.08 26.45 20.57
N LYS A 97 36.24 26.54 19.91
CA LYS A 97 36.75 25.50 19.00
C LYS A 97 37.11 24.21 19.75
N ALA A 98 37.70 24.33 20.94
CA ALA A 98 38.03 23.19 21.79
C ALA A 98 36.76 22.42 22.23
N ARG A 99 35.71 23.14 22.66
CA ARG A 99 34.40 22.56 22.98
C ARG A 99 33.76 21.90 21.77
N ALA A 100 33.77 22.57 20.60
CA ALA A 100 33.22 22.01 19.38
C ALA A 100 33.91 20.69 18.97
N ARG A 101 35.25 20.59 19.12
CA ARG A 101 35.98 19.34 18.90
C ARG A 101 35.54 18.27 19.90
N ARG A 102 35.50 18.57 21.21
CA ARG A 102 34.96 17.62 22.20
C ARG A 102 33.58 17.10 21.81
N ASP A 103 32.66 18.00 21.44
CA ASP A 103 31.29 17.63 21.06
C ASP A 103 31.26 16.77 19.78
N GLN A 104 32.17 17.01 18.83
CA GLN A 104 32.36 16.13 17.66
C GLN A 104 32.81 14.72 18.05
N LEU A 105 33.74 14.57 19.00
CA LEU A 105 34.14 13.24 19.51
C LEU A 105 32.96 12.53 20.17
N VAL A 106 32.22 13.22 21.04
CA VAL A 106 31.05 12.64 21.72
C VAL A 106 30.01 12.16 20.70
N ASN A 107 29.72 12.96 19.67
CA ASN A 107 28.83 12.55 18.58
C ASN A 107 29.37 11.38 17.77
N HIS A 108 30.68 11.30 17.54
CA HIS A 108 31.31 10.16 16.87
C HIS A 108 31.15 8.87 17.69
N LEU A 109 31.41 8.93 18.99
CA LEU A 109 31.22 7.81 19.92
C LEU A 109 29.75 7.39 20.02
N ARG A 110 28.81 8.36 19.99
CA ARG A 110 27.37 8.08 19.91
C ARG A 110 27.00 7.28 18.67
N ASN A 111 27.43 7.74 17.50
CA ASN A 111 27.21 7.03 16.23
C ASN A 111 27.83 5.63 16.24
N GLN A 112 28.97 5.45 16.92
CA GLN A 112 29.62 4.16 17.07
C GLN A 112 28.85 3.20 17.98
N LEU A 113 28.24 3.69 19.07
CA LEU A 113 27.39 2.88 19.94
C LEU A 113 26.10 2.44 19.25
N MET A 114 25.58 3.25 18.32
CA MET A 114 24.42 2.94 17.49
C MET A 114 24.74 1.97 16.33
N ARG A 115 25.99 1.52 16.18
CA ARG A 115 26.42 0.61 15.10
C ARG A 115 26.98 -0.72 15.61
N GLY A 116 26.66 -1.77 14.86
CA GLY A 116 27.01 -3.16 15.18
C GLY A 116 25.89 -3.88 15.94
N LEU A 117 26.21 -5.04 16.52
CA LEU A 117 25.28 -5.84 17.32
C LEU A 117 25.40 -5.49 18.80
N ALA A 118 24.26 -5.41 19.48
CA ALA A 118 24.22 -5.43 20.93
C ALA A 118 24.59 -6.84 21.42
N THR A 119 25.45 -6.93 22.44
CA THR A 119 25.85 -8.21 23.04
C THR A 119 25.88 -8.08 24.54
N GLU A 120 25.59 -9.18 25.25
CA GLU A 120 25.64 -9.23 26.71
C GLU A 120 27.02 -8.79 27.24
N GLN A 121 28.11 -9.29 26.64
CA GLN A 121 29.47 -8.89 27.00
C GLN A 121 29.74 -7.40 26.76
N GLY A 122 29.23 -6.84 25.66
CA GLY A 122 29.37 -5.42 25.36
C GLY A 122 28.60 -4.54 26.33
N GLN A 123 27.38 -4.93 26.70
CA GLN A 123 26.56 -4.25 27.71
C GLN A 123 27.28 -4.22 29.06
N GLN A 124 27.74 -5.38 29.54
CA GLN A 124 28.51 -5.48 30.79
C GLN A 124 29.77 -4.62 30.75
N THR A 125 30.51 -4.62 29.64
CA THR A 125 31.72 -3.81 29.48
C THR A 125 31.44 -2.32 29.63
N LEU A 126 30.39 -1.82 28.97
CA LEU A 126 30.01 -0.41 29.01
C LEU A 126 29.49 -0.02 30.40
N GLN A 127 28.70 -0.87 31.04
CA GLN A 127 28.24 -0.66 32.42
C GLN A 127 29.40 -0.62 33.41
N THR A 128 30.38 -1.53 33.30
CA THR A 128 31.58 -1.50 34.12
C THR A 128 32.39 -0.23 33.87
N LEU A 129 32.56 0.19 32.62
CA LEU A 129 33.27 1.44 32.30
C LEU A 129 32.55 2.66 32.91
N LYS A 130 31.22 2.72 32.84
CA LYS A 130 30.40 3.76 33.47
C LYS A 130 30.67 3.81 34.99
N ARG A 131 30.56 2.67 35.69
CA ARG A 131 30.84 2.60 37.15
C ARG A 131 32.26 3.04 37.49
N GLN A 132 33.24 2.70 36.65
CA GLN A 132 34.64 3.07 36.85
C GLN A 132 34.90 4.56 36.62
N LEU A 133 34.17 5.20 35.70
CA LEU A 133 34.19 6.65 35.52
C LEU A 133 33.52 7.37 36.70
N GLU A 134 32.37 6.86 37.17
CA GLU A 134 31.64 7.41 38.33
C GLU A 134 32.45 7.31 39.63
N SER A 135 33.18 6.21 39.84
CA SER A 135 34.04 6.04 41.02
C SER A 135 35.36 6.82 40.94
N GLY A 136 35.70 7.36 39.76
CA GLY A 136 36.99 8.01 39.50
C GLY A 136 38.16 7.03 39.31
N ALA A 137 37.91 5.71 39.28
CA ALA A 137 38.92 4.70 38.97
C ALA A 137 39.47 4.87 37.54
N VAL A 138 38.64 5.34 36.62
CA VAL A 138 39.02 5.73 35.26
C VAL A 138 38.76 7.22 35.06
N GLN A 139 39.68 7.92 34.41
CA GLN A 139 39.49 9.30 33.98
C GLN A 139 39.72 9.42 32.47
N MET A 140 38.94 10.27 31.81
CA MET A 140 39.07 10.50 30.37
C MET A 140 39.15 12.00 30.04
N LYS A 141 40.09 12.33 29.16
CA LYS A 141 40.23 13.65 28.54
C LYS A 141 40.34 13.56 27.03
N VAL A 142 39.94 14.62 26.35
CA VAL A 142 40.18 14.82 24.91
C VAL A 142 41.17 15.95 24.72
N PHE A 143 42.27 15.66 24.02
CA PHE A 143 43.27 16.65 23.64
C PHE A 143 42.80 17.36 22.37
N THR A 144 42.52 18.66 22.47
CA THR A 144 41.92 19.43 21.37
C THR A 144 42.84 20.48 20.77
N GLU A 145 44.06 20.65 21.29
CA GLU A 145 45.00 21.65 20.79
C GLU A 145 45.46 21.32 19.36
N LYS A 146 45.92 20.07 19.15
CA LYS A 146 46.45 19.56 17.88
C LYS A 146 46.05 18.10 17.66
N PRO A 147 46.10 17.58 16.42
CA PRO A 147 45.90 16.15 16.18
C PRO A 147 46.93 15.33 16.96
N LEU A 148 46.47 14.46 17.86
CA LEU A 148 47.33 13.52 18.58
C LEU A 148 47.15 12.13 17.96
N HIS A 149 48.14 11.76 17.15
CA HIS A 149 48.18 10.49 16.40
C HIS A 149 48.95 9.38 17.12
N GLY A 150 49.84 9.72 18.05
CA GLY A 150 50.69 8.75 18.75
C GLY A 150 49.89 7.85 19.69
N LYS A 151 50.25 6.56 19.75
CA LYS A 151 49.64 5.61 20.69
C LYS A 151 50.67 5.17 21.70
N THR A 152 50.32 5.38 22.96
CA THR A 152 51.22 5.12 24.07
C THR A 152 50.41 4.55 25.22
N TYR A 153 50.85 3.41 25.72
CA TYR A 153 50.31 2.73 26.88
C TYR A 153 51.40 2.72 27.94
N LEU A 154 51.14 3.31 29.11
CA LEU A 154 52.12 3.56 30.16
C LEU A 154 51.65 2.92 31.45
N PHE A 155 52.45 2.03 32.01
CA PHE A 155 52.18 1.33 33.26
C PHE A 155 53.14 1.82 34.31
N GLN A 156 52.65 2.18 35.50
CA GLN A 156 53.50 2.75 36.55
C GLN A 156 53.14 2.22 37.94
N THR A 157 54.18 1.93 38.73
CA THR A 157 54.12 1.69 40.18
C THR A 157 55.15 2.61 40.83
N PRO A 158 54.76 3.83 41.23
CA PRO A 158 55.70 4.83 41.77
C PRO A 158 56.43 4.38 43.04
N SER A 159 55.88 3.39 43.76
CA SER A 159 56.45 2.82 44.98
C SER A 159 57.64 1.87 44.73
N LYS A 160 57.80 1.31 43.52
CA LYS A 160 58.93 0.43 43.16
C LYS A 160 60.19 1.25 42.87
N LYS A 161 61.35 0.83 43.39
CA LYS A 161 62.66 1.48 43.15
C LYS A 161 63.31 1.11 41.81
N HIS A 162 63.03 -0.08 41.29
CA HIS A 162 63.53 -0.59 40.01
C HIS A 162 62.35 -1.10 39.19
N HIS A 163 62.42 -0.95 37.86
CA HIS A 163 61.31 -1.31 36.95
C HIS A 163 59.97 -0.70 37.40
N SER A 164 59.99 0.60 37.73
CA SER A 164 58.80 1.32 38.21
C SER A 164 57.86 1.71 37.08
N ARG A 165 58.32 1.62 35.82
CA ARG A 165 57.53 1.95 34.63
C ARG A 165 57.77 0.96 33.50
N TRP A 166 56.71 0.72 32.72
CA TRP A 166 56.76 -0.04 31.47
C TRP A 166 55.86 0.67 30.46
N ALA A 167 56.35 0.95 29.26
CA ALA A 167 55.56 1.58 28.22
C ALA A 167 55.46 0.71 26.96
N PHE A 168 54.38 0.86 26.21
CA PHE A 168 54.23 0.33 24.86
C PHE A 168 53.93 1.49 23.92
N VAL A 169 54.66 1.56 22.81
CA VAL A 169 54.52 2.64 21.82
C VAL A 169 54.39 2.03 20.44
N GLY A 170 53.45 2.56 19.65
CA GLY A 170 53.25 2.07 18.30
C GLY A 170 52.04 2.67 17.60
N SER A 171 51.35 1.82 16.85
CA SER A 171 50.26 2.19 15.93
C SER A 171 48.87 1.73 16.38
N SER A 172 48.79 0.80 17.35
CA SER A 172 47.52 0.28 17.88
C SER A 172 46.72 1.30 18.66
N ASN A 173 45.54 1.68 18.17
CA ASN A 173 44.54 2.42 18.95
C ASN A 173 43.89 1.53 20.03
N LEU A 174 43.32 2.15 21.07
CA LEU A 174 42.46 1.49 22.05
C LEU A 174 41.09 1.13 21.43
N THR A 175 41.12 0.14 20.55
CA THR A 175 39.96 -0.42 19.84
C THR A 175 40.06 -1.94 19.84
N ASN A 176 38.95 -2.67 19.68
CA ASN A 176 39.02 -4.14 19.64
C ASN A 176 39.93 -4.61 18.49
N ALA A 177 39.81 -3.96 17.33
CA ALA A 177 40.57 -4.29 16.14
C ALA A 177 42.07 -3.96 16.30
N GLY A 178 42.43 -2.75 16.76
CA GLY A 178 43.81 -2.33 16.96
C GLY A 178 44.58 -3.18 17.96
N LEU A 179 43.89 -3.76 18.95
CA LEU A 179 44.53 -4.56 20.00
C LEU A 179 44.60 -6.07 19.70
N THR A 180 43.89 -6.57 18.68
CA THR A 180 43.80 -8.02 18.45
C THR A 180 43.80 -8.49 17.00
N THR A 181 43.33 -7.70 16.02
CA THR A 181 43.13 -8.15 14.63
C THR A 181 43.90 -7.35 13.60
N ASN A 182 44.02 -6.04 13.74
CA ASN A 182 44.71 -5.20 12.77
C ASN A 182 46.19 -5.55 12.78
N LEU A 183 46.81 -5.58 11.58
CA LEU A 183 48.25 -5.59 11.46
C LEU A 183 48.77 -4.23 11.96
N GLU A 184 49.43 -4.26 13.11
CA GLU A 184 49.96 -3.08 13.77
C GLU A 184 51.46 -3.28 13.99
N LEU A 185 52.16 -2.23 14.39
CA LEU A 185 53.54 -2.32 14.86
C LEU A 185 53.64 -1.59 16.19
N ASN A 186 53.92 -2.35 17.24
CA ASN A 186 54.17 -1.82 18.57
C ASN A 186 55.42 -2.47 19.16
N ILE A 187 56.12 -1.69 19.98
CA ILE A 187 57.27 -2.15 20.75
C ILE A 187 57.04 -1.87 22.23
N ASP A 188 57.61 -2.71 23.08
CA ASP A 188 57.70 -2.40 24.50
C ASP A 188 58.98 -1.64 24.86
N VAL A 189 58.88 -0.81 25.89
CA VAL A 189 59.91 0.10 26.36
C VAL A 189 60.00 -0.04 27.87
N GLN A 190 60.95 -0.85 28.33
CA GLN A 190 61.26 -1.08 29.75
C GLN A 190 62.44 -0.24 30.27
N ASP A 191 63.15 0.47 29.38
CA ASP A 191 64.25 1.34 29.77
C ASP A 191 63.74 2.51 30.64
N SER A 192 64.41 2.76 31.75
CA SER A 192 63.97 3.71 32.77
C SER A 192 63.99 5.16 32.28
N ASP A 193 64.97 5.55 31.46
CA ASP A 193 65.06 6.92 30.91
C ASP A 193 64.03 7.13 29.80
N ALA A 194 63.90 6.16 28.89
CA ALA A 194 62.93 6.22 27.80
C ALA A 194 61.48 6.22 28.32
N SER A 195 61.15 5.34 29.28
CA SER A 195 59.81 5.28 29.89
C SER A 195 59.48 6.53 30.72
N ALA A 196 60.46 7.15 31.39
CA ALA A 196 60.27 8.42 32.08
C ALA A 196 59.93 9.56 31.10
N LYS A 197 60.64 9.66 29.96
CA LYS A 197 60.34 10.65 28.93
C LYS A 197 58.94 10.49 28.33
N LEU A 198 58.48 9.24 28.15
CA LEU A 198 57.12 8.95 27.69
C LEU A 198 56.07 9.36 28.75
N ALA A 199 56.33 9.11 30.03
CA ALA A 199 55.46 9.54 31.12
C ALA A 199 55.36 11.07 31.20
N ASP A 200 56.49 11.78 31.10
CA ASP A 200 56.53 13.25 31.08
C ASP A 200 55.79 13.81 29.85
N TRP A 201 55.96 13.17 28.69
CA TRP A 201 55.23 13.53 27.46
C TRP A 201 53.71 13.40 27.64
N PHE A 202 53.24 12.30 28.24
CA PHE A 202 51.82 12.07 28.53
C PHE A 202 51.29 13.11 29.51
N GLN A 203 52.00 13.31 30.63
CA GLN A 203 51.59 14.25 31.68
C GLN A 203 51.47 15.68 31.13
N ALA A 204 52.41 16.11 30.29
CA ALA A 204 52.36 17.43 29.66
C ALA A 204 51.12 17.65 28.80
N ARG A 205 50.60 16.61 28.11
CA ARG A 205 49.34 16.71 27.35
C ARG A 205 48.11 16.54 28.23
N TRP A 206 48.18 15.69 29.25
CA TRP A 206 47.11 15.51 30.21
C TRP A 206 46.76 16.81 30.98
N ASP A 207 47.79 17.59 31.30
CA ASP A 207 47.69 18.86 32.02
C ASP A 207 47.52 20.08 31.09
N ASP A 208 47.47 19.87 29.78
CA ASP A 208 47.27 20.95 28.81
C ASP A 208 45.90 21.63 29.00
N ARG A 209 45.84 22.95 28.84
CA ARG A 209 44.61 23.74 29.04
C ARG A 209 43.49 23.40 28.04
N TYR A 210 43.81 22.77 26.91
CA TYR A 210 42.88 22.32 25.88
C TYR A 210 42.66 20.80 25.93
N SER A 211 43.16 20.12 26.97
CA SER A 211 42.75 18.77 27.33
C SER A 211 41.50 18.84 28.21
N LEU A 212 40.34 18.68 27.57
CA LEU A 212 39.04 18.80 28.22
C LEU A 212 38.63 17.46 28.82
N GLU A 213 38.08 17.47 30.04
CA GLU A 213 37.45 16.29 30.62
C GLU A 213 36.21 15.89 29.83
N ILE A 214 36.01 14.59 29.66
CA ILE A 214 34.86 14.02 28.92
C ILE A 214 34.11 12.94 29.71
N GLY A 215 34.53 12.66 30.95
CA GLY A 215 33.98 11.55 31.73
C GLY A 215 32.46 11.63 31.93
N SER A 216 31.94 12.83 32.26
CA SER A 216 30.50 13.10 32.37
C SER A 216 29.73 12.77 31.10
N GLU A 217 30.24 13.23 29.96
CA GLU A 217 29.63 13.05 28.64
C GLU A 217 29.64 11.57 28.23
N ILE A 218 30.69 10.80 28.58
CA ILE A 218 30.73 9.36 28.35
C ILE A 218 29.76 8.59 29.28
N ILE A 219 29.65 9.00 30.55
CA ILE A 219 28.67 8.42 31.49
C ILE A 219 27.25 8.60 30.96
N GLU A 220 26.90 9.84 30.57
CA GLU A 220 25.60 10.16 29.98
C GLU A 220 25.36 9.38 28.69
N LEU A 221 26.37 9.33 27.81
CA LEU A 221 26.31 8.57 26.56
C LEU A 221 25.99 7.08 26.79
N ILE A 222 26.63 6.44 27.77
CA ILE A 222 26.38 5.04 28.11
C ILE A 222 24.99 4.87 28.74
N ALA A 223 24.60 5.79 29.64
CA ALA A 223 23.31 5.75 30.33
C ALA A 223 22.10 5.93 29.38
N GLU A 224 22.28 6.59 28.24
CA GLU A 224 21.28 6.76 27.19
C GLU A 224 21.34 5.69 26.08
N SER A 225 22.34 4.82 26.11
CA SER A 225 22.55 3.80 25.09
C SER A 225 21.83 2.49 25.41
N TRP A 226 21.90 1.53 24.50
CA TRP A 226 21.46 0.15 24.70
C TRP A 226 22.10 -0.53 25.93
N ALA A 227 23.24 -0.03 26.42
CA ALA A 227 23.88 -0.57 27.62
C ALA A 227 23.31 -0.03 28.94
N ALA A 228 22.29 0.82 28.91
CA ALA A 228 21.67 1.37 30.11
C ALA A 228 21.27 0.28 31.13
N GLU A 229 21.35 0.61 32.42
CA GLU A 229 20.88 -0.29 33.50
C GLU A 229 19.35 -0.38 33.50
N LEU A 230 18.69 0.74 33.22
CA LEU A 230 17.25 0.84 33.05
C LEU A 230 16.95 0.91 31.56
N GLN A 231 16.42 -0.19 31.02
CA GLN A 231 16.00 -0.24 29.61
C GLN A 231 14.75 0.63 29.38
N PRO A 232 14.56 1.16 28.16
CA PRO A 232 13.32 1.82 27.77
C PRO A 232 12.11 0.93 28.01
N THR A 233 10.98 1.55 28.34
CA THR A 233 9.75 0.77 28.52
C THR A 233 9.28 0.18 27.20
N PRO A 234 8.55 -0.96 27.22
CA PRO A 234 7.94 -1.52 26.01
C PRO A 234 7.10 -0.49 25.25
N PHE A 235 6.41 0.40 25.97
CA PHE A 235 5.64 1.49 25.38
C PHE A 235 6.50 2.54 24.68
N GLU A 236 7.66 2.88 25.23
CA GLU A 236 8.59 3.81 24.58
C GLU A 236 9.16 3.22 23.28
N VAL A 237 9.52 1.93 23.28
CA VAL A 237 9.97 1.23 22.07
C VAL A 237 8.84 1.16 21.03
N TYR A 238 7.61 0.85 21.45
CA TYR A 238 6.43 0.90 20.59
C TYR A 238 6.24 2.27 19.93
N LEU A 239 6.34 3.35 20.71
CA LEU A 239 6.20 4.71 20.19
C LEU A 239 7.33 5.08 19.23
N LYS A 240 8.55 4.56 19.42
CA LYS A 240 9.65 4.76 18.47
C LYS A 240 9.34 4.13 17.11
N VAL A 241 8.74 2.94 17.09
CA VAL A 241 8.25 2.28 15.87
C VAL A 241 7.11 3.09 15.23
N CYS A 242 6.11 3.52 16.02
CA CYS A 242 5.01 4.36 15.53
C CYS A 242 5.50 5.71 14.97
N HIS A 243 6.51 6.31 15.58
CA HIS A 243 7.12 7.54 15.09
C HIS A 243 7.76 7.31 13.71
N ALA A 244 8.53 6.25 13.53
CA ALA A 244 9.15 5.90 12.25
C ALA A 244 8.09 5.64 11.15
N LEU A 245 7.15 4.73 11.41
CA LEU A 245 6.09 4.38 10.44
C LEU A 245 5.15 5.53 10.09
N SER A 246 5.00 6.53 10.97
CA SER A 246 4.19 7.73 10.69
C SER A 246 4.93 8.84 9.94
N GLN A 247 6.15 8.59 9.44
CA GLN A 247 6.96 9.61 8.77
C GLN A 247 6.24 10.28 7.59
N ASP A 248 5.58 9.51 6.71
CA ASP A 248 4.84 10.09 5.58
C ASP A 248 3.73 11.07 6.05
N ALA A 249 3.02 10.73 7.13
CA ALA A 249 1.99 11.58 7.70
C ALA A 249 2.59 12.85 8.34
N ARG A 250 3.72 12.70 9.05
CA ARG A 250 4.46 13.80 9.70
C ARG A 250 5.08 14.75 8.70
N ASP A 251 5.76 14.24 7.68
CA ASP A 251 6.31 15.05 6.57
C ASP A 251 5.20 15.77 5.81
N GLY A 252 4.02 15.12 5.72
CA GLY A 252 2.79 15.71 5.21
C GLY A 252 2.31 16.95 5.98
N LEU A 253 2.77 17.18 7.22
CA LEU A 253 2.41 18.35 8.01
C LEU A 253 2.92 19.66 7.39
N GLY A 254 3.98 19.60 6.59
CA GLY A 254 4.52 20.75 5.84
C GLY A 254 3.58 21.27 4.75
N TYR A 255 2.62 20.46 4.29
CA TYR A 255 1.61 20.90 3.34
C TYR A 255 0.44 21.56 4.06
N VAL A 256 0.15 22.80 3.69
CA VAL A 256 -0.91 23.62 4.29
C VAL A 256 -2.16 23.50 3.44
N LEU A 257 -3.25 22.97 4.00
CA LEU A 257 -4.56 22.96 3.35
C LEU A 257 -5.05 24.39 3.12
N PRO A 258 -5.65 24.70 1.94
CA PRO A 258 -6.38 25.93 1.72
C PRO A 258 -7.53 26.08 2.74
N GLU A 259 -7.79 27.31 3.17
CA GLU A 259 -8.80 27.59 4.21
C GLU A 259 -10.21 27.15 3.79
N SER A 260 -10.55 27.26 2.51
CA SER A 260 -11.82 26.78 1.94
C SER A 260 -12.05 25.27 2.11
N MET A 261 -10.98 24.48 2.21
CA MET A 261 -11.03 23.03 2.39
C MET A 261 -11.00 22.63 3.86
N ARG A 262 -10.25 23.36 4.69
CA ARG A 262 -10.16 23.08 6.13
C ARG A 262 -11.52 23.09 6.82
N THR A 263 -12.43 23.93 6.38
CA THR A 263 -13.76 24.02 6.96
C THR A 263 -14.70 22.89 6.54
N LEU A 264 -14.36 22.13 5.49
CA LEU A 264 -15.20 21.09 4.90
C LEU A 264 -14.74 19.67 5.25
N LEU A 265 -13.43 19.48 5.47
CA LEU A 265 -12.84 18.18 5.75
C LEU A 265 -13.01 17.79 7.21
N LEU A 266 -13.15 16.49 7.43
CA LEU A 266 -13.05 15.86 8.75
C LEU A 266 -11.58 15.54 9.08
N ASP A 267 -11.24 15.43 10.36
CA ASP A 267 -9.85 15.21 10.83
C ASP A 267 -9.15 14.03 10.15
N TYR A 268 -9.86 12.92 9.96
CA TYR A 268 -9.28 11.75 9.29
C TYR A 268 -8.99 12.03 7.80
N GLN A 269 -9.81 12.85 7.13
CA GLN A 269 -9.61 13.24 5.73
C GLN A 269 -8.42 14.19 5.61
N GLU A 270 -8.27 15.14 6.53
CA GLU A 270 -7.09 16.01 6.57
C GLU A 270 -5.79 15.20 6.69
N SER A 271 -5.76 14.22 7.61
CA SER A 271 -4.60 13.32 7.74
C SER A 271 -4.33 12.54 6.45
N ALA A 272 -5.39 12.07 5.77
CA ALA A 272 -5.28 11.35 4.51
C ALA A 272 -4.71 12.24 3.41
N VAL A 273 -5.22 13.47 3.26
CA VAL A 273 -4.79 14.43 2.24
C VAL A 273 -3.29 14.70 2.34
N ARG A 274 -2.78 14.91 3.57
CA ARG A 274 -1.36 15.17 3.84
C ARG A 274 -0.47 13.99 3.46
N THR A 275 -0.85 12.78 3.87
CA THR A 275 -0.12 11.54 3.51
C THR A 275 -0.14 11.29 2.00
N LEU A 276 -1.30 11.48 1.35
CA LEU A 276 -1.43 11.33 -0.10
C LEU A 276 -0.54 12.32 -0.85
N ALA A 277 -0.57 13.61 -0.48
CA ALA A 277 0.26 14.64 -1.11
C ALA A 277 1.75 14.30 -1.02
N ARG A 278 2.23 13.90 0.18
CA ARG A 278 3.61 13.48 0.39
C ARG A 278 4.00 12.31 -0.52
N ARG A 279 3.20 11.24 -0.55
CA ARG A 279 3.47 10.04 -1.35
C ARG A 279 3.42 10.31 -2.86
N ILE A 280 2.49 11.14 -3.33
CA ILE A 280 2.42 11.54 -4.75
C ILE A 280 3.71 12.24 -5.17
N VAL A 281 4.21 13.18 -4.36
CA VAL A 281 5.44 13.93 -4.66
C VAL A 281 6.66 13.01 -4.59
N SER A 282 6.84 12.27 -3.50
CA SER A 282 8.04 11.46 -3.25
C SER A 282 8.11 10.17 -4.08
N ARG A 283 6.99 9.48 -4.30
CA ARG A 283 6.95 8.12 -4.88
C ARG A 283 6.42 8.06 -6.31
N GLY A 284 5.88 9.16 -6.86
CA GLY A 284 5.33 9.16 -8.21
C GLY A 284 3.82 8.88 -8.27
N GLY A 285 3.27 8.22 -7.26
CA GLY A 285 1.84 7.99 -7.15
C GLY A 285 1.45 7.18 -5.91
N THR A 286 0.14 7.11 -5.67
CA THR A 286 -0.45 6.40 -4.54
C THR A 286 -1.91 6.06 -4.83
N MET A 287 -2.50 5.21 -4.00
CA MET A 287 -3.90 4.80 -4.03
C MET A 287 -4.63 5.22 -2.75
N LEU A 288 -5.81 5.81 -2.89
CA LEU A 288 -6.77 6.03 -1.80
C LEU A 288 -7.80 4.90 -1.81
N GLY A 289 -7.70 4.05 -0.80
CA GLY A 289 -8.46 2.83 -0.58
C GLY A 289 -9.58 2.94 0.46
N ASP A 290 -9.92 4.15 0.93
CA ASP A 290 -10.94 4.34 1.98
C ASP A 290 -12.28 3.69 1.60
N VAL A 291 -12.93 3.08 2.59
CA VAL A 291 -14.19 2.35 2.39
C VAL A 291 -15.31 3.26 1.85
N VAL A 292 -16.37 2.66 1.33
CA VAL A 292 -17.47 3.41 0.74
C VAL A 292 -18.10 4.37 1.77
N GLY A 293 -18.31 5.62 1.38
CA GLY A 293 -18.98 6.64 2.19
C GLY A 293 -18.09 7.53 3.06
N LEU A 294 -16.77 7.31 3.09
CA LEU A 294 -15.81 8.18 3.80
C LEU A 294 -15.37 9.44 3.02
N GLY A 295 -15.96 9.72 1.85
CA GLY A 295 -15.72 10.97 1.11
C GLY A 295 -14.44 11.03 0.27
N LYS A 296 -14.08 9.93 -0.43
CA LYS A 296 -12.88 9.85 -1.29
C LYS A 296 -12.74 10.99 -2.31
N THR A 297 -13.84 11.39 -2.95
CA THR A 297 -13.84 12.47 -3.96
C THR A 297 -13.39 13.80 -3.35
N LEU A 298 -13.90 14.15 -2.17
CA LEU A 298 -13.51 15.38 -1.48
C LEU A 298 -12.05 15.31 -1.01
N THR A 299 -11.60 14.16 -0.48
CA THR A 299 -10.20 13.93 -0.15
C THR A 299 -9.30 14.12 -1.38
N ALA A 300 -9.69 13.57 -2.54
CA ALA A 300 -8.92 13.69 -3.78
C ALA A 300 -8.84 15.13 -4.30
N ILE A 301 -9.94 15.89 -4.24
CA ILE A 301 -9.96 17.32 -4.59
C ILE A 301 -9.06 18.11 -3.64
N ALA A 302 -9.16 17.87 -2.33
CA ALA A 302 -8.32 18.55 -1.36
C ALA A 302 -6.83 18.24 -1.56
N THR A 303 -6.46 16.99 -1.89
CA THR A 303 -5.10 16.63 -2.29
C THR A 303 -4.66 17.37 -3.55
N ALA A 304 -5.52 17.46 -4.56
CA ALA A 304 -5.19 18.16 -5.80
C ALA A 304 -4.98 19.67 -5.58
N LEU A 305 -5.85 20.32 -4.80
CA LEU A 305 -5.73 21.74 -4.46
C LEU A 305 -4.49 22.03 -3.60
N MET A 306 -4.18 21.14 -2.65
CA MET A 306 -2.97 21.24 -1.85
C MET A 306 -1.72 21.17 -2.73
N LEU A 307 -1.67 20.24 -3.68
CA LEU A 307 -0.56 20.11 -4.63
C LEU A 307 -0.53 21.26 -5.65
N GLN A 308 -1.68 21.81 -6.03
CA GLN A 308 -1.74 23.03 -6.85
C GLN A 308 -1.13 24.21 -6.08
N ALA A 309 -1.45 24.38 -4.81
CA ALA A 309 -0.93 25.48 -3.98
C ALA A 309 0.56 25.32 -3.64
N ALA A 310 1.01 24.09 -3.37
CA ALA A 310 2.39 23.83 -2.93
C ALA A 310 3.38 23.62 -4.09
N GLU A 311 2.94 22.98 -5.18
CA GLU A 311 3.80 22.48 -6.27
C GLU A 311 3.39 22.97 -7.68
N ASP A 312 2.38 23.84 -7.78
CA ASP A 312 1.81 24.35 -9.05
C ASP A 312 1.34 23.22 -10.00
N TYR A 313 0.73 22.18 -9.42
CA TYR A 313 0.23 21.05 -10.20
C TYR A 313 -1.08 21.39 -10.93
N SER A 314 -1.13 21.03 -12.21
CA SER A 314 -2.38 20.92 -12.97
C SER A 314 -2.93 19.49 -12.92
N THR A 315 -4.25 19.33 -12.86
CA THR A 315 -4.91 18.04 -12.61
C THR A 315 -5.74 17.54 -13.79
N LEU A 316 -5.52 16.30 -14.23
CA LEU A 316 -6.38 15.57 -15.15
C LEU A 316 -7.18 14.53 -14.35
N VAL A 317 -8.50 14.56 -14.45
CA VAL A 317 -9.38 13.57 -13.82
C VAL A 317 -9.89 12.61 -14.89
N LEU A 318 -9.69 11.31 -14.67
CA LEU A 318 -10.20 10.21 -15.46
C LEU A 318 -11.25 9.46 -14.65
N CYS A 319 -12.46 9.30 -15.20
CA CYS A 319 -13.57 8.70 -14.46
C CYS A 319 -14.53 7.93 -15.38
N PRO A 320 -15.45 7.12 -14.83
CA PRO A 320 -16.61 6.63 -15.57
C PRO A 320 -17.44 7.77 -16.14
N LYS A 321 -18.09 7.55 -17.29
CA LYS A 321 -18.92 8.58 -17.97
C LYS A 321 -20.03 9.13 -17.07
N THR A 322 -20.59 8.28 -16.19
CA THR A 322 -21.64 8.65 -15.24
C THR A 322 -21.19 9.67 -14.18
N LEU A 323 -19.88 9.79 -13.93
CA LEU A 323 -19.30 10.69 -12.92
C LEU A 323 -18.73 11.98 -13.52
N GLU A 324 -18.64 12.09 -14.85
CA GLU A 324 -18.11 13.26 -15.54
C GLU A 324 -18.83 14.57 -15.15
N PRO A 325 -20.18 14.65 -15.08
CA PRO A 325 -20.86 15.87 -14.67
C PRO A 325 -20.52 16.30 -13.23
N MET A 326 -20.43 15.32 -12.32
CA MET A 326 -20.09 15.57 -10.91
C MET A 326 -18.67 16.14 -10.78
N TRP A 327 -17.68 15.50 -11.42
CA TRP A 327 -16.29 15.96 -11.38
C TRP A 327 -16.11 17.32 -12.05
N THR A 328 -16.81 17.57 -13.17
CA THR A 328 -16.74 18.87 -13.86
C THR A 328 -17.26 19.97 -12.96
N ARG A 329 -18.41 19.75 -12.30
CA ARG A 329 -18.95 20.68 -11.31
C ARG A 329 -17.97 20.96 -10.17
N TYR A 330 -17.33 19.92 -9.61
CA TYR A 330 -16.38 20.10 -8.51
C TYR A 330 -15.08 20.80 -8.93
N ILE A 331 -14.57 20.55 -10.14
CA ILE A 331 -13.40 21.28 -10.66
C ILE A 331 -13.70 22.79 -10.74
N GLU A 332 -14.87 23.15 -11.26
CA GLU A 332 -15.31 24.55 -11.36
C GLU A 332 -15.59 25.19 -10.00
N GLU A 333 -16.26 24.46 -9.10
CA GLU A 333 -16.66 24.95 -7.78
C GLU A 333 -15.47 25.27 -6.88
N TYR A 334 -14.44 24.41 -6.91
CA TYR A 334 -13.27 24.55 -6.06
C TYR A 334 -12.09 25.24 -6.75
N ASP A 335 -12.30 25.80 -7.96
CA ASP A 335 -11.28 26.48 -8.77
C ASP A 335 -10.01 25.62 -8.97
N LEU A 336 -10.22 24.33 -9.22
CA LEU A 336 -9.13 23.40 -9.52
C LEU A 336 -8.70 23.60 -10.98
N ASN A 337 -7.41 23.81 -11.21
CA ASN A 337 -6.86 23.91 -12.56
C ASN A 337 -6.77 22.52 -13.19
N GLY A 338 -7.86 22.10 -13.85
CA GLY A 338 -7.94 20.76 -14.37
C GLY A 338 -8.92 20.52 -15.50
N ARG A 339 -8.99 19.25 -15.92
CA ARG A 339 -9.94 18.77 -16.94
C ARG A 339 -10.43 17.37 -16.56
N VAL A 340 -11.69 17.08 -16.89
CA VAL A 340 -12.28 15.74 -16.76
C VAL A 340 -12.32 15.05 -18.13
N VAL A 341 -12.00 13.75 -18.17
CA VAL A 341 -12.11 12.91 -19.36
C VAL A 341 -12.69 11.54 -18.99
N PRO A 342 -13.80 11.11 -19.60
CA PRO A 342 -14.33 9.76 -19.39
C PRO A 342 -13.38 8.67 -19.91
N TYR A 343 -13.32 7.52 -19.22
CA TYR A 343 -12.55 6.36 -19.67
C TYR A 343 -12.88 5.91 -21.10
N SER A 344 -14.12 6.10 -21.57
CA SER A 344 -14.55 5.74 -22.92
C SER A 344 -14.00 6.65 -24.04
N MET A 345 -13.31 7.73 -23.68
CA MET A 345 -12.78 8.74 -24.61
C MET A 345 -11.26 8.88 -24.54
N VAL A 346 -10.58 8.20 -23.62
CA VAL A 346 -9.14 8.40 -23.37
C VAL A 346 -8.26 8.05 -24.58
N ASP A 347 -8.63 7.02 -25.33
CA ASP A 347 -7.92 6.56 -26.53
C ASP A 347 -7.91 7.62 -27.64
N LYS A 348 -8.97 8.44 -27.71
CA LYS A 348 -9.11 9.51 -28.71
C LYS A 348 -8.52 10.82 -28.24
N VAL A 349 -8.65 11.15 -26.95
CA VAL A 349 -8.35 12.50 -26.45
C VAL A 349 -6.94 12.61 -25.88
N LEU A 350 -6.45 11.60 -25.14
CA LEU A 350 -5.13 11.66 -24.49
C LEU A 350 -3.93 11.77 -25.45
N PRO A 351 -3.93 11.16 -26.65
CA PRO A 351 -2.79 11.27 -27.58
C PRO A 351 -2.41 12.71 -27.91
N GLU A 352 -3.38 13.62 -28.05
CA GLU A 352 -3.14 15.03 -28.37
C GLU A 352 -3.21 15.96 -27.15
N MET A 353 -3.51 15.42 -25.96
CA MET A 353 -3.70 16.23 -24.77
C MET A 353 -2.39 16.81 -24.22
N LYS A 354 -2.44 18.10 -23.84
CA LYS A 354 -1.35 18.80 -23.15
C LYS A 354 -0.99 18.12 -21.82
N ARG A 355 0.22 18.36 -21.34
CA ARG A 355 0.72 17.84 -20.07
C ARG A 355 -0.13 18.31 -18.88
N PHE A 356 -0.50 17.38 -18.02
CA PHE A 356 -1.01 17.60 -16.66
C PHE A 356 -0.05 16.96 -15.65
N ASN A 357 0.19 17.63 -14.52
CA ASN A 357 1.16 17.17 -13.50
C ASN A 357 0.61 16.00 -12.68
N LEU A 358 -0.67 16.03 -12.36
CA LEU A 358 -1.37 15.00 -11.59
C LEU A 358 -2.48 14.38 -12.45
N VAL A 359 -2.55 13.05 -12.47
CA VAL A 359 -3.66 12.28 -13.05
C VAL A 359 -4.39 11.59 -11.91
N ILE A 360 -5.67 11.89 -11.74
CA ILE A 360 -6.56 11.21 -10.80
C ILE A 360 -7.38 10.20 -11.59
N CYS A 361 -7.29 8.92 -11.25
CA CYS A 361 -8.13 7.88 -11.82
C CYS A 361 -9.19 7.49 -10.79
N ASP A 362 -10.42 7.98 -10.98
CA ASP A 362 -11.56 7.60 -10.16
C ASP A 362 -12.10 6.23 -10.56
N GLU A 363 -12.62 5.48 -9.59
CA GLU A 363 -13.01 4.08 -9.75
C GLU A 363 -11.95 3.26 -10.52
N SER A 364 -10.69 3.31 -10.04
CA SER A 364 -9.51 2.73 -10.69
C SER A 364 -9.59 1.22 -10.90
N HIS A 365 -10.57 0.56 -10.27
CA HIS A 365 -10.92 -0.82 -10.53
C HIS A 365 -11.27 -1.10 -12.00
N ASN A 366 -11.69 -0.08 -12.76
CA ASN A 366 -11.87 -0.16 -14.22
C ASN A 366 -10.56 -0.36 -15.01
N LEU A 367 -9.40 -0.19 -14.36
CA LEU A 367 -8.05 -0.25 -14.96
C LEU A 367 -7.24 -1.48 -14.53
N ARG A 368 -7.90 -2.54 -14.06
CA ARG A 368 -7.24 -3.80 -13.64
C ARG A 368 -6.65 -4.61 -14.79
N ASN A 369 -7.22 -4.48 -15.99
CA ASN A 369 -6.75 -5.18 -17.17
C ASN A 369 -5.85 -4.28 -18.02
N SER A 370 -4.54 -4.57 -17.96
CA SER A 370 -3.51 -3.85 -18.72
C SER A 370 -3.58 -4.05 -20.24
N GLY A 371 -4.34 -5.05 -20.72
CA GLY A 371 -4.56 -5.31 -22.14
C GLY A 371 -5.64 -4.44 -22.78
N THR A 372 -6.34 -3.60 -22.01
CA THR A 372 -7.39 -2.73 -22.56
C THR A 372 -6.79 -1.51 -23.27
N VAL A 373 -7.47 -1.04 -24.32
CA VAL A 373 -7.08 0.17 -25.07
C VAL A 373 -7.04 1.40 -24.15
N ALA A 374 -8.02 1.50 -23.23
CA ALA A 374 -8.08 2.58 -22.26
C ALA A 374 -6.86 2.58 -21.34
N TYR A 375 -6.47 1.43 -20.79
CA TYR A 375 -5.29 1.31 -19.96
C TYR A 375 -4.02 1.76 -20.69
N GLN A 376 -3.81 1.26 -21.91
CA GLN A 376 -2.62 1.59 -22.70
C GLN A 376 -2.52 3.10 -22.97
N ALA A 377 -3.62 3.74 -23.39
CA ALA A 377 -3.65 5.18 -23.64
C ALA A 377 -3.33 6.00 -22.37
N ILE A 378 -3.83 5.58 -21.20
CA ILE A 378 -3.57 6.24 -19.92
C ILE A 378 -2.12 6.04 -19.49
N HIS A 379 -1.63 4.81 -19.54
CA HIS A 379 -0.24 4.46 -19.22
C HIS A 379 0.75 5.25 -20.08
N ASP A 380 0.55 5.29 -21.39
CA ASP A 380 1.40 6.02 -22.33
C ASP A 380 1.38 7.52 -22.06
N TYR A 381 0.20 8.08 -21.76
CA TYR A 381 0.05 9.48 -21.40
C TYR A 381 0.83 9.83 -20.11
N ILE A 382 0.71 9.00 -19.06
CA ILE A 382 1.41 9.21 -17.78
C ILE A 382 2.92 9.20 -17.99
N ARG A 383 3.45 8.19 -18.70
CA ARG A 383 4.90 8.04 -18.97
C ARG A 383 5.44 9.18 -19.82
N ARG A 384 4.74 9.52 -20.92
CA ARG A 384 5.13 10.63 -21.82
C ARG A 384 5.27 11.95 -21.08
N ASN A 385 4.39 12.20 -20.12
CA ASN A 385 4.30 13.47 -19.40
C ASN A 385 5.01 13.48 -18.04
N ALA A 386 5.54 12.33 -17.61
CA ALA A 386 6.01 12.11 -16.24
C ALA A 386 4.99 12.61 -15.20
N SER A 387 3.71 12.32 -15.45
CA SER A 387 2.61 12.70 -14.58
C SER A 387 2.63 11.85 -13.31
N LYS A 388 2.26 12.47 -12.19
CA LYS A 388 2.01 11.79 -10.93
C LYS A 388 0.60 11.21 -10.92
N VAL A 389 0.37 10.16 -10.14
CA VAL A 389 -0.90 9.42 -10.19
C VAL A 389 -1.55 9.29 -8.82
N LEU A 390 -2.85 9.55 -8.75
CA LEU A 390 -3.70 9.23 -7.60
C LEU A 390 -4.82 8.28 -8.07
N LEU A 391 -4.84 7.07 -7.52
CA LEU A 391 -5.87 6.08 -7.82
C LEU A 391 -6.94 6.08 -6.72
N LEU A 392 -8.22 6.14 -7.09
CA LEU A 392 -9.32 6.07 -6.12
C LEU A 392 -10.08 4.76 -6.32
N THR A 393 -10.18 3.96 -5.26
CA THR A 393 -10.97 2.72 -5.26
C THR A 393 -11.43 2.37 -3.85
N ALA A 394 -12.62 1.80 -3.70
CA ALA A 394 -13.05 1.23 -2.41
C ALA A 394 -12.58 -0.22 -2.22
N THR A 395 -12.17 -0.88 -3.30
CA THR A 395 -11.83 -2.32 -3.34
C THR A 395 -10.46 -2.51 -3.99
N PRO A 396 -9.37 -2.17 -3.27
CA PRO A 396 -8.03 -2.22 -3.81
C PRO A 396 -7.57 -3.66 -4.10
N TYR A 397 -7.91 -4.61 -3.22
CA TYR A 397 -7.65 -6.04 -3.42
C TYR A 397 -8.90 -6.74 -3.95
N ASN A 398 -8.79 -7.29 -5.15
CA ASN A 398 -9.80 -8.14 -5.76
C ASN A 398 -9.23 -9.57 -5.97
N LEU A 399 -9.99 -10.42 -6.65
CA LEU A 399 -9.74 -11.85 -6.90
C LEU A 399 -8.28 -12.26 -7.22
N ALA A 400 -7.53 -11.43 -7.96
CA ALA A 400 -6.16 -11.73 -8.34
C ALA A 400 -5.22 -10.55 -8.02
N PHE A 401 -4.06 -10.84 -7.43
CA PHE A 401 -3.07 -9.81 -7.14
C PHE A 401 -2.53 -9.10 -8.40
N LEU A 402 -2.61 -9.76 -9.55
CA LEU A 402 -2.31 -9.17 -10.86
C LEU A 402 -3.17 -7.93 -11.17
N ASP A 403 -4.40 -7.86 -10.67
CA ASP A 403 -5.29 -6.71 -10.84
C ASP A 403 -4.75 -5.47 -10.11
N VAL A 404 -4.18 -5.69 -8.93
CA VAL A 404 -3.52 -4.65 -8.13
C VAL A 404 -2.24 -4.21 -8.83
N ALA A 405 -1.46 -5.18 -9.33
CA ALA A 405 -0.24 -4.95 -10.10
C ALA A 405 -0.47 -4.07 -11.32
N SER A 406 -1.55 -4.30 -12.06
CA SER A 406 -1.92 -3.49 -13.22
C SER A 406 -2.23 -2.05 -12.81
N GLN A 407 -3.00 -1.85 -11.74
CA GLN A 407 -3.36 -0.51 -11.25
C GLN A 407 -2.11 0.29 -10.83
N ILE A 408 -1.26 -0.25 -9.94
CA ILE A 408 -0.04 0.44 -9.51
C ILE A 408 0.99 0.55 -10.64
N GLY A 409 0.94 -0.36 -11.62
CA GLY A 409 1.75 -0.32 -12.84
C GLY A 409 1.54 0.92 -13.71
N LEU A 410 0.46 1.68 -13.49
CA LEU A 410 0.25 2.99 -14.14
C LEU A 410 1.35 4.01 -13.80
N TYR A 411 1.94 3.93 -12.60
CA TYR A 411 3.02 4.82 -12.17
C TYR A 411 4.31 4.09 -11.78
N ILE A 412 4.25 2.80 -11.43
CA ILE A 412 5.42 1.96 -11.13
C ILE A 412 5.84 1.21 -12.39
N ASP A 413 7.10 1.36 -12.81
CA ASP A 413 7.62 0.56 -13.94
C ASP A 413 7.83 -0.89 -13.51
N ASP A 414 7.63 -1.85 -14.42
CA ASP A 414 7.81 -3.28 -14.12
C ASP A 414 9.23 -3.62 -13.65
N ASP A 415 10.23 -2.83 -14.08
CA ASP A 415 11.64 -2.95 -13.66
C ASP A 415 11.99 -2.05 -12.46
N GLN A 416 11.05 -1.23 -11.96
CA GLN A 416 11.27 -0.35 -10.82
C GLN A 416 11.55 -1.16 -9.56
N ASP A 417 12.80 -1.14 -9.12
CA ASP A 417 13.25 -1.35 -7.75
C ASP A 417 12.32 -0.67 -6.74
N LEU A 418 11.64 -1.53 -5.97
CA LEU A 418 10.66 -1.18 -4.96
C LEU A 418 11.30 -1.12 -3.57
N GLY A 419 12.59 -1.45 -3.42
CA GLY A 419 13.25 -1.61 -2.12
C GLY A 419 12.81 -2.86 -1.33
N ILE A 420 11.83 -3.60 -1.83
CA ILE A 420 11.28 -4.81 -1.22
C ILE A 420 11.25 -5.96 -2.23
N VAL A 421 11.23 -7.19 -1.73
CA VAL A 421 11.19 -8.43 -2.53
C VAL A 421 9.96 -9.28 -2.16
N PRO A 422 9.41 -10.09 -3.08
CA PRO A 422 8.34 -11.03 -2.78
C PRO A 422 8.93 -12.27 -2.07
N SER A 423 9.25 -12.11 -0.80
CA SER A 423 9.94 -13.10 0.02
C SER A 423 9.22 -14.46 0.05
N ALA A 424 7.90 -14.46 0.14
CA ALA A 424 7.13 -15.71 0.18
C ALA A 424 7.23 -16.46 -1.15
N ALA A 425 7.10 -15.76 -2.27
CA ALA A 425 7.28 -16.36 -3.59
C ALA A 425 8.71 -16.86 -3.82
N LEU A 426 9.73 -16.15 -3.32
CA LEU A 426 11.14 -16.59 -3.43
C LEU A 426 11.42 -17.86 -2.63
N VAL A 427 10.79 -18.01 -1.46
CA VAL A 427 10.89 -19.23 -0.64
C VAL A 427 10.14 -20.40 -1.31
N ALA A 428 8.93 -20.14 -1.82
CA ALA A 428 8.13 -21.16 -2.49
C ALA A 428 8.73 -21.60 -3.84
N GLU A 429 9.32 -20.67 -4.59
CA GLU A 429 9.94 -20.91 -5.88
C GLU A 429 11.35 -20.26 -5.95
N PRO A 430 12.40 -20.98 -5.52
CA PRO A 430 13.79 -20.46 -5.59
C PRO A 430 14.26 -20.11 -7.01
N GLY A 431 13.70 -20.78 -8.04
CA GLY A 431 13.97 -20.49 -9.45
C GLY A 431 13.31 -19.21 -9.98
N LEU A 432 12.50 -18.51 -9.16
CA LEU A 432 11.88 -17.24 -9.53
C LEU A 432 12.94 -16.21 -9.93
N ARG A 433 14.10 -16.21 -9.27
CA ARG A 433 15.23 -15.33 -9.58
C ARG A 433 15.64 -15.42 -11.06
N ASP A 434 15.69 -16.62 -11.62
CA ASP A 434 16.06 -16.84 -13.03
C ASP A 434 14.93 -16.40 -13.98
N LYS A 435 13.67 -16.53 -13.57
CA LYS A 435 12.49 -16.11 -14.38
C LYS A 435 12.33 -14.59 -14.50
N VAL A 436 13.00 -13.82 -13.64
CA VAL A 436 12.97 -12.35 -13.62
C VAL A 436 14.34 -11.74 -13.90
N ASP A 437 15.24 -12.49 -14.55
CA ASP A 437 16.60 -12.06 -14.91
C ASP A 437 17.39 -11.50 -13.70
N GLY A 438 17.20 -12.09 -12.51
CA GLY A 438 17.82 -11.67 -11.26
C GLY A 438 17.18 -10.46 -10.57
N LYS A 439 16.18 -9.82 -11.19
CA LYS A 439 15.50 -8.60 -10.69
C LYS A 439 14.40 -8.89 -9.67
N ILE A 440 14.78 -9.42 -8.52
CA ILE A 440 13.85 -9.88 -7.48
C ILE A 440 13.10 -8.78 -6.71
N ASN A 441 13.51 -7.52 -6.83
CA ASN A 441 12.94 -6.38 -6.10
C ASN A 441 12.03 -5.49 -6.97
N THR A 442 11.39 -6.06 -7.98
CA THR A 442 10.67 -5.30 -9.02
C THR A 442 9.20 -5.68 -9.09
N LEU A 443 8.36 -4.81 -9.66
CA LEU A 443 6.94 -5.12 -9.85
C LEU A 443 6.76 -6.38 -10.72
N LEU A 444 7.66 -6.64 -11.67
CA LEU A 444 7.69 -7.89 -12.44
C LEU A 444 7.86 -9.13 -11.55
N ALA A 445 8.70 -9.06 -10.51
CA ALA A 445 8.85 -10.14 -9.54
C ALA A 445 7.58 -10.31 -8.70
N PHE A 446 6.97 -9.22 -8.23
CA PHE A 446 5.70 -9.29 -7.50
C PHE A 446 4.57 -9.89 -8.35
N ARG A 447 4.47 -9.56 -9.64
CA ARG A 447 3.49 -10.16 -10.57
C ARG A 447 3.55 -11.69 -10.64
N ARG A 448 4.66 -12.31 -10.22
CA ARG A 448 4.81 -13.78 -10.17
C ARG A 448 4.41 -14.38 -8.81
N SER A 449 4.16 -13.56 -7.80
CA SER A 449 3.76 -14.00 -6.47
C SER A 449 2.24 -14.22 -6.39
N GLU A 450 1.86 -15.41 -5.91
CA GLU A 450 0.49 -15.75 -5.54
C GLU A 450 0.24 -15.64 -4.02
N HIS A 451 1.19 -15.06 -3.27
CA HIS A 451 1.15 -14.98 -1.81
C HIS A 451 0.65 -13.61 -1.33
N ALA A 452 -0.42 -13.60 -0.51
CA ALA A 452 -1.04 -12.37 -0.03
C ALA A 452 -0.11 -11.45 0.79
N GLU A 453 0.83 -12.05 1.53
CA GLU A 453 1.78 -11.33 2.38
C GLU A 453 2.74 -10.41 1.59
N ASP A 454 3.21 -10.88 0.42
CA ASP A 454 4.05 -10.08 -0.47
C ASP A 454 3.29 -8.82 -0.93
N TRP A 455 2.03 -8.99 -1.34
CA TRP A 455 1.19 -7.90 -1.82
C TRP A 455 0.76 -6.93 -0.72
N ARG A 456 0.46 -7.42 0.49
CA ARG A 456 0.19 -6.56 1.65
C ARG A 456 1.40 -5.68 1.97
N ARG A 457 2.61 -6.24 1.91
CA ARG A 457 3.85 -5.48 2.11
C ARG A 457 4.01 -4.39 1.05
N LEU A 458 3.89 -4.74 -0.24
CA LEU A 458 3.97 -3.76 -1.33
C LEU A 458 2.91 -2.67 -1.22
N MET A 459 1.69 -3.03 -0.88
CA MET A 459 0.59 -2.08 -0.80
C MET A 459 0.63 -1.21 0.45
N SER A 460 1.31 -1.61 1.53
CA SER A 460 1.50 -0.74 2.71
C SER A 460 2.16 0.60 2.35
N ASP A 461 2.98 0.59 1.31
CA ASP A 461 3.71 1.75 0.77
C ASP A 461 2.91 2.59 -0.24
N HIS A 462 1.86 2.00 -0.84
CA HIS A 462 1.13 2.60 -1.95
C HIS A 462 -0.35 2.82 -1.68
N LEU A 463 -0.89 2.26 -0.60
CA LEU A 463 -2.29 2.36 -0.22
C LEU A 463 -2.44 3.19 1.04
N VAL A 464 -3.34 4.17 0.99
CA VAL A 464 -3.88 4.87 2.15
C VAL A 464 -5.32 4.38 2.31
N ARG A 465 -5.64 3.70 3.41
CA ARG A 465 -6.95 3.06 3.58
C ARG A 465 -7.40 3.13 5.03
N ARG A 466 -8.63 3.57 5.25
CA ARG A 466 -9.34 3.56 6.55
C ARG A 466 -10.70 2.90 6.40
N THR A 467 -11.12 2.16 7.42
CA THR A 467 -12.47 1.61 7.55
C THR A 467 -13.36 2.52 8.37
N ARG A 468 -14.67 2.28 8.36
CA ARG A 468 -15.61 3.00 9.24
C ARG A 468 -15.35 2.70 10.69
N SER A 469 -15.01 1.46 11.03
CA SER A 469 -14.67 1.03 12.38
C SER A 469 -13.47 1.82 12.91
N PHE A 470 -12.42 2.04 12.10
CA PHE A 470 -11.29 2.90 12.45
C PHE A 470 -11.73 4.35 12.75
N VAL A 471 -12.54 4.94 11.85
CA VAL A 471 -13.01 6.32 12.01
C VAL A 471 -13.89 6.49 13.25
N LYS A 472 -14.78 5.53 13.52
CA LYS A 472 -15.62 5.49 14.72
C LYS A 472 -14.80 5.35 16.01
N ARG A 473 -13.79 4.48 16.01
CA ARG A 473 -12.89 4.25 17.15
C ARG A 473 -12.06 5.49 17.50
N THR A 474 -11.73 6.31 16.50
CA THR A 474 -10.95 7.54 16.66
C THR A 474 -11.80 8.79 16.90
N ALA A 475 -13.11 8.69 16.66
CA ALA A 475 -14.05 9.78 16.85
C ALA A 475 -14.24 10.14 18.35
N ALA A 476 -14.59 11.40 18.59
CA ALA A 476 -14.95 11.85 19.94
C ALA A 476 -16.23 11.14 20.41
N THR A 477 -16.35 10.92 21.71
CA THR A 477 -17.55 10.34 22.32
C THR A 477 -18.32 11.36 23.13
N GLU A 478 -19.63 11.18 23.18
CA GLU A 478 -20.51 11.91 24.09
C GLU A 478 -21.54 10.96 24.70
N VAL A 479 -22.05 11.32 25.88
CA VAL A 479 -23.12 10.59 26.54
C VAL A 479 -24.44 11.23 26.17
N ILE A 480 -25.27 10.48 25.43
CA ILE A 480 -26.64 10.87 25.10
C ILE A 480 -27.63 10.14 26.01
N SER A 481 -28.71 10.82 26.39
CA SER A 481 -29.83 10.20 27.10
C SER A 481 -30.87 9.73 26.09
N LEU A 482 -31.12 8.42 26.07
CA LEU A 482 -32.16 7.82 25.25
C LEU A 482 -33.56 8.16 25.81
N PRO A 483 -34.62 8.07 24.98
CA PRO A 483 -35.99 8.35 25.41
C PRO A 483 -36.50 7.51 26.60
N ASP A 484 -35.87 6.36 26.85
CA ASP A 484 -36.15 5.46 27.97
C ASP A 484 -35.41 5.83 29.28
N GLY A 485 -34.64 6.92 29.27
CA GLY A 485 -33.87 7.41 30.41
C GLY A 485 -32.51 6.72 30.59
N THR A 486 -32.13 5.79 29.71
CA THR A 486 -30.81 5.17 29.74
C THR A 486 -29.76 6.11 29.12
N GLN A 487 -28.54 6.09 29.67
CA GLN A 487 -27.42 6.83 29.10
C GLN A 487 -26.63 5.92 28.17
N GLN A 488 -26.42 6.36 26.93
CA GLN A 488 -25.63 5.66 25.94
C GLN A 488 -24.48 6.54 25.47
N GLU A 489 -23.27 5.99 25.43
CA GLU A 489 -22.14 6.65 24.80
C GLU A 489 -22.24 6.51 23.27
N ARG A 490 -22.18 7.62 22.54
CA ARG A 490 -22.22 7.65 21.07
C ARG A 490 -21.01 8.39 20.52
N GLN A 491 -20.40 7.80 19.51
CA GLN A 491 -19.26 8.37 18.78
C GLN A 491 -19.75 9.36 17.72
N PHE A 492 -19.09 10.51 17.61
CA PHE A 492 -19.44 11.56 16.65
C PHE A 492 -18.22 12.15 15.96
N LEU A 493 -18.41 12.49 14.69
CA LEU A 493 -17.49 13.30 13.90
C LEU A 493 -17.97 14.74 13.97
N GLN A 494 -17.05 15.68 14.13
CA GLN A 494 -17.39 17.10 14.19
C GLN A 494 -16.88 17.81 12.95
N PHE A 495 -17.77 18.51 12.25
CA PHE A 495 -17.38 19.41 11.17
C PHE A 495 -16.80 20.71 11.75
N ALA A 496 -16.03 21.45 10.96
CA ALA A 496 -15.43 22.71 11.41
C ALA A 496 -16.46 23.79 11.81
N ASN A 497 -17.69 23.71 11.31
CA ASN A 497 -18.80 24.57 11.69
C ASN A 497 -19.40 24.22 13.08
N GLY A 498 -18.90 23.15 13.73
CA GLY A 498 -19.38 22.65 15.02
C GLY A 498 -20.50 21.62 14.94
N GLU A 499 -21.06 21.35 13.76
CA GLU A 499 -22.09 20.32 13.55
C GLU A 499 -21.53 18.93 13.83
N LYS A 500 -22.31 18.11 14.56
CA LYS A 500 -21.96 16.72 14.87
C LYS A 500 -22.65 15.78 13.90
N PHE A 501 -21.88 14.84 13.37
CA PHE A 501 -22.33 13.77 12.52
C PHE A 501 -22.13 12.43 13.23
N TYR A 502 -23.18 11.62 13.22
CA TYR A 502 -23.16 10.26 13.74
C TYR A 502 -23.38 9.32 12.58
N PHE A 503 -22.53 8.30 12.45
CA PHE A 503 -22.79 7.27 11.45
C PHE A 503 -24.14 6.59 11.75
N PRO A 504 -24.99 6.40 10.72
CA PRO A 504 -26.23 5.69 10.90
C PRO A 504 -25.97 4.22 11.23
N GLN A 505 -26.85 3.61 12.02
CA GLN A 505 -26.86 2.17 12.21
C GLN A 505 -27.44 1.49 10.96
N ARG A 506 -26.72 0.55 10.37
CA ARG A 506 -27.25 -0.30 9.30
C ARG A 506 -28.10 -1.42 9.90
N ILE A 507 -29.35 -1.52 9.48
CA ILE A 507 -30.25 -2.61 9.88
C ILE A 507 -30.61 -3.42 8.63
N ALA A 508 -30.14 -4.66 8.59
CA ALA A 508 -30.54 -5.58 7.53
C ALA A 508 -31.97 -6.07 7.79
N ARG A 509 -32.82 -6.03 6.76
CA ARG A 509 -34.19 -6.53 6.82
C ARG A 509 -34.44 -7.50 5.67
N PRO A 510 -34.19 -8.81 5.85
CA PRO A 510 -34.64 -9.79 4.87
C PRO A 510 -36.17 -9.75 4.78
N ARG A 511 -36.69 -9.55 3.58
CA ARG A 511 -38.13 -9.64 3.28
C ARG A 511 -38.34 -10.90 2.46
N SER A 512 -38.46 -12.02 3.16
CA SER A 512 -38.87 -13.28 2.56
C SER A 512 -40.38 -13.31 2.40
N HIS A 513 -40.85 -13.73 1.23
CA HIS A 513 -42.25 -14.05 1.00
C HIS A 513 -42.36 -15.43 0.35
N ASP A 514 -43.49 -16.10 0.58
CA ASP A 514 -43.80 -17.37 -0.07
C ASP A 514 -44.41 -17.08 -1.45
N PHE A 515 -44.19 -17.97 -2.41
CA PHE A 515 -44.92 -17.92 -3.68
C PHE A 515 -46.42 -18.05 -3.43
N ALA A 516 -47.22 -17.18 -4.08
CA ALA A 516 -48.66 -17.39 -4.14
C ALA A 516 -48.97 -18.68 -4.91
N ALA A 517 -50.09 -19.32 -4.61
CA ALA A 517 -50.47 -20.62 -5.21
C ALA A 517 -50.59 -20.56 -6.75
N ASP A 518 -50.79 -19.37 -7.28
CA ASP A 518 -50.93 -19.06 -8.69
C ASP A 518 -49.77 -18.19 -9.22
N ASP A 519 -48.67 -18.02 -8.47
CA ASP A 519 -47.50 -17.28 -8.94
C ASP A 519 -46.72 -18.11 -9.98
N PRO A 520 -46.63 -17.66 -11.26
CA PRO A 520 -45.91 -18.38 -12.30
C PRO A 520 -44.39 -18.47 -12.04
N ALA A 521 -43.81 -17.60 -11.20
CA ALA A 521 -42.39 -17.62 -10.84
C ALA A 521 -41.99 -18.91 -10.10
N ALA A 522 -42.92 -19.55 -9.38
CA ALA A 522 -42.65 -20.81 -8.66
C ALA A 522 -42.20 -21.93 -9.61
N LEU A 523 -42.68 -21.92 -10.86
CA LEU A 523 -42.31 -22.90 -11.88
C LEU A 523 -40.93 -22.64 -12.48
N MET A 524 -40.39 -21.42 -12.32
CA MET A 524 -39.12 -21.01 -12.91
C MET A 524 -37.93 -21.52 -12.09
N GLU A 525 -38.04 -21.62 -10.77
CA GLU A 525 -36.94 -22.05 -9.88
C GLU A 525 -36.84 -23.58 -9.68
N ASP A 526 -37.68 -24.35 -10.36
CA ASP A 526 -37.71 -25.81 -10.26
C ASP A 526 -36.62 -26.51 -11.10
N ASP A 527 -36.32 -27.76 -10.75
CA ASP A 527 -35.25 -28.50 -11.45
C ASP A 527 -35.58 -28.76 -12.93
N THR A 528 -36.86 -28.81 -13.31
CA THR A 528 -37.28 -28.95 -14.71
C THR A 528 -36.81 -27.77 -15.55
N THR A 529 -37.07 -26.54 -15.09
CA THR A 529 -36.64 -25.30 -15.76
C THR A 529 -35.12 -25.21 -15.76
N LEU A 530 -34.46 -25.43 -14.62
CA LEU A 530 -33.01 -25.33 -14.51
C LEU A 530 -32.28 -26.32 -15.44
N ASN A 531 -32.76 -27.57 -15.51
CA ASN A 531 -32.19 -28.59 -16.40
C ASN A 531 -32.47 -28.26 -17.87
N THR A 532 -33.62 -27.66 -18.20
CA THR A 532 -33.95 -27.26 -19.57
C THR A 532 -33.05 -26.12 -20.05
N VAL A 533 -32.81 -25.10 -19.23
CA VAL A 533 -31.87 -24.00 -19.53
C VAL A 533 -30.44 -24.52 -19.67
N GLN A 534 -30.03 -25.47 -18.82
CA GLN A 534 -28.71 -26.11 -18.93
C GLN A 534 -28.56 -26.87 -20.24
N ALA A 535 -29.62 -27.54 -20.70
CA ALA A 535 -29.64 -28.33 -21.92
C ALA A 535 -29.71 -27.50 -23.22
N LEU A 536 -29.87 -26.18 -23.14
CA LEU A 536 -29.82 -25.31 -24.33
C LEU A 536 -28.42 -25.36 -24.96
N THR A 537 -28.39 -25.63 -26.27
CA THR A 537 -27.17 -25.77 -27.07
C THR A 537 -26.56 -24.40 -27.36
N LEU A 538 -27.42 -23.38 -27.50
CA LEU A 538 -27.10 -22.00 -27.82
C LEU A 538 -26.26 -21.85 -29.12
N PRO A 539 -26.70 -22.41 -30.28
CA PRO A 539 -25.87 -22.56 -31.48
C PRO A 539 -25.35 -21.23 -32.05
N ARG A 540 -26.11 -20.14 -31.91
CA ARG A 540 -25.75 -18.80 -32.43
C ARG A 540 -24.46 -18.24 -31.84
N TYR A 541 -24.05 -18.71 -30.65
CA TYR A 541 -22.83 -18.27 -29.98
C TYR A 541 -21.66 -19.25 -30.18
N ARG A 542 -21.88 -20.30 -30.97
CA ARG A 542 -20.91 -21.36 -31.29
C ARG A 542 -20.85 -21.64 -32.79
N LEU A 543 -21.12 -20.64 -33.63
CA LEU A 543 -21.23 -20.80 -35.08
C LEU A 543 -20.01 -21.47 -35.73
N ALA A 544 -18.81 -21.24 -35.19
CA ALA A 544 -17.58 -21.88 -35.67
C ALA A 544 -17.57 -23.42 -35.51
N ASP A 545 -18.32 -23.97 -34.54
CA ASP A 545 -18.46 -25.42 -34.35
C ASP A 545 -19.28 -26.06 -35.47
N TYR A 546 -20.06 -25.27 -36.20
CA TYR A 546 -20.92 -25.70 -37.29
C TYR A 546 -20.31 -25.43 -38.68
N ASP A 547 -19.07 -24.96 -38.77
CA ASP A 547 -18.38 -24.68 -40.03
C ASP A 547 -18.26 -25.95 -40.89
N ASN A 548 -18.74 -25.89 -42.15
CA ASN A 548 -18.64 -26.98 -43.12
C ASN A 548 -17.41 -26.77 -44.02
N PRO A 549 -16.29 -27.47 -43.79
CA PRO A 549 -15.06 -27.28 -44.56
C PRO A 549 -15.17 -27.69 -46.03
N ARG A 550 -16.26 -28.34 -46.43
CA ARG A 550 -16.53 -28.73 -47.83
C ARG A 550 -17.38 -27.69 -48.58
N ALA A 551 -17.95 -26.71 -47.90
CA ALA A 551 -18.68 -25.61 -48.53
C ALA A 551 -17.70 -24.59 -49.13
N THR A 552 -18.18 -23.77 -50.06
CA THR A 552 -17.37 -22.67 -50.62
C THR A 552 -17.49 -21.45 -49.70
N HIS A 553 -16.40 -21.08 -49.03
CA HIS A 553 -16.32 -19.87 -48.22
C HIS A 553 -15.84 -18.68 -49.05
N THR A 554 -16.49 -17.54 -48.89
CA THR A 554 -15.95 -16.26 -49.34
C THR A 554 -14.85 -15.77 -48.39
N ILE A 555 -14.03 -14.80 -48.83
CA ILE A 555 -13.00 -14.17 -47.97
C ILE A 555 -13.62 -13.60 -46.69
N THR A 556 -14.83 -13.04 -46.80
CA THR A 556 -15.59 -12.50 -45.67
C THR A 556 -16.03 -13.59 -44.71
N ASP A 557 -16.48 -14.75 -45.22
CA ASP A 557 -16.88 -15.89 -44.38
C ASP A 557 -15.67 -16.44 -43.61
N THR A 558 -14.53 -16.63 -44.27
CA THR A 558 -13.30 -17.14 -43.65
C THR A 558 -12.80 -16.20 -42.56
N ALA A 559 -12.77 -14.88 -42.83
CA ALA A 559 -12.34 -13.89 -41.85
C ALA A 559 -13.29 -13.83 -40.64
N ALA A 560 -14.61 -13.86 -40.86
CA ALA A 560 -15.59 -13.83 -39.77
C ALA A 560 -15.55 -15.10 -38.90
N LEU A 561 -15.38 -16.29 -39.49
CA LEU A 561 -15.23 -17.54 -38.74
C LEU A 561 -13.91 -17.61 -37.99
N ALA A 562 -12.81 -17.11 -38.56
CA ALA A 562 -11.53 -17.00 -37.87
C ALA A 562 -11.61 -16.05 -36.66
N ASP A 563 -12.31 -14.92 -36.80
CA ASP A 563 -12.58 -14.00 -35.68
C ASP A 563 -13.36 -14.70 -34.56
N ILE A 564 -14.43 -15.44 -34.89
CA ILE A 564 -15.22 -16.21 -33.91
C ILE A 564 -14.35 -17.26 -33.21
N ARG A 565 -13.47 -17.96 -33.94
CA ARG A 565 -12.54 -18.96 -33.38
C ARG A 565 -11.47 -18.31 -32.48
N SER A 566 -11.01 -17.10 -32.82
CA SER A 566 -9.98 -16.36 -32.09
C SER A 566 -10.52 -15.56 -30.91
N GLY A 567 -11.82 -15.27 -30.90
CA GLY A 567 -12.53 -14.61 -29.81
C GLY A 567 -12.41 -15.42 -28.54
N ARG A 568 -11.53 -14.99 -27.63
CA ARG A 568 -11.31 -15.65 -26.34
C ARG A 568 -12.60 -15.62 -25.52
N GLY A 569 -13.30 -16.75 -25.40
CA GLY A 569 -14.37 -16.91 -24.42
C GLY A 569 -15.46 -17.92 -24.78
N ASN A 570 -15.98 -18.62 -23.79
CA ASN A 570 -17.18 -19.46 -23.89
C ASN A 570 -18.44 -18.57 -23.87
N VAL A 571 -18.73 -17.87 -24.97
CA VAL A 571 -19.87 -16.93 -25.10
C VAL A 571 -21.21 -17.61 -24.81
N SER A 572 -21.38 -18.87 -25.22
CA SER A 572 -22.56 -19.67 -24.84
C SER A 572 -22.70 -19.84 -23.33
N GLY A 573 -21.58 -20.00 -22.61
CA GLY A 573 -21.56 -20.01 -21.15
C GLY A 573 -22.06 -18.70 -20.58
N PHE A 574 -21.62 -17.55 -21.12
CA PHE A 574 -22.06 -16.22 -20.68
C PHE A 574 -23.58 -16.04 -20.82
N VAL A 575 -24.14 -16.40 -21.99
CA VAL A 575 -25.58 -16.28 -22.24
C VAL A 575 -26.38 -17.18 -21.31
N ARG A 576 -25.94 -18.42 -21.10
CA ARG A 576 -26.59 -19.37 -20.17
C ARG A 576 -26.55 -18.86 -18.73
N THR A 577 -25.41 -18.37 -18.27
CA THR A 577 -25.30 -17.73 -16.95
C THR A 577 -26.29 -16.57 -16.84
N GLY A 578 -26.34 -15.68 -17.85
CA GLY A 578 -27.27 -14.56 -17.89
C GLY A 578 -28.75 -14.98 -17.76
N LEU A 579 -29.15 -16.10 -18.39
CA LEU A 579 -30.50 -16.65 -18.21
C LEU A 579 -30.78 -17.06 -16.76
N PHE A 580 -29.84 -17.77 -16.11
CA PHE A 580 -29.99 -18.13 -14.69
C PHE A 580 -30.01 -16.90 -13.77
N LYS A 581 -29.21 -15.87 -14.06
CA LYS A 581 -29.20 -14.64 -13.28
C LYS A 581 -30.54 -13.91 -13.36
N ARG A 582 -31.09 -13.77 -14.57
CA ARG A 582 -32.40 -13.13 -14.81
C ARG A 582 -33.55 -13.89 -14.17
N LEU A 583 -33.48 -15.22 -14.18
CA LEU A 583 -34.41 -16.10 -13.48
C LEU A 583 -34.50 -15.78 -11.99
N SER A 584 -33.36 -15.54 -11.32
CA SER A 584 -33.34 -15.14 -9.91
C SER A 584 -33.76 -13.68 -9.63
N SER A 585 -33.87 -12.85 -10.67
CA SER A 585 -34.19 -11.42 -10.54
C SER A 585 -35.71 -11.19 -10.63
N SER A 586 -36.31 -11.50 -11.77
CA SER A 586 -37.74 -11.35 -12.04
C SER A 586 -38.19 -12.32 -13.13
N GLY A 587 -39.35 -12.96 -12.92
CA GLY A 587 -39.92 -13.89 -13.91
C GLY A 587 -40.29 -13.21 -15.23
N HIS A 588 -40.76 -11.96 -15.20
CA HIS A 588 -40.98 -11.13 -16.38
C HIS A 588 -39.69 -11.03 -17.23
N SER A 589 -38.59 -10.62 -16.60
CA SER A 589 -37.30 -10.45 -17.29
C SER A 589 -36.77 -11.77 -17.88
N PHE A 590 -37.07 -12.90 -17.23
CA PHE A 590 -36.68 -14.23 -17.69
C PHE A 590 -37.51 -14.68 -18.90
N ILE A 591 -38.84 -14.54 -18.85
CA ILE A 591 -39.74 -14.79 -19.97
C ILE A 591 -39.32 -13.97 -21.19
N LEU A 592 -39.10 -12.67 -20.99
CA LEU A 592 -38.70 -11.75 -22.04
C LEU A 592 -37.38 -12.17 -22.70
N SER A 593 -36.43 -12.66 -21.89
CA SER A 593 -35.16 -13.19 -22.38
C SER A 593 -35.35 -14.44 -23.23
N LEU A 594 -36.21 -15.36 -22.82
CA LEU A 594 -36.54 -16.57 -23.57
C LEU A 594 -37.24 -16.24 -24.90
N GLN A 595 -38.22 -15.33 -24.88
CA GLN A 595 -38.92 -14.85 -26.08
C GLN A 595 -37.95 -14.22 -27.08
N ARG A 596 -37.04 -13.34 -26.61
CA ARG A 596 -35.98 -12.74 -27.44
C ARG A 596 -35.04 -13.81 -28.01
N GLN A 597 -34.66 -14.85 -27.24
CA GLN A 597 -33.86 -15.96 -27.77
C GLN A 597 -34.59 -16.73 -28.87
N ARG A 598 -35.88 -17.07 -28.67
CA ARG A 598 -36.72 -17.77 -29.65
C ARG A 598 -36.86 -16.97 -30.95
N ALA A 599 -37.23 -15.70 -30.83
CA ALA A 599 -37.41 -14.81 -31.98
C ALA A 599 -36.14 -14.68 -32.83
N ARG A 600 -34.96 -14.61 -32.19
CA ARG A 600 -33.68 -14.55 -32.91
C ARG A 600 -33.31 -15.87 -33.58
N ASN A 601 -33.62 -17.00 -32.95
CA ASN A 601 -33.43 -18.31 -33.57
C ASN A 601 -34.35 -18.49 -34.79
N GLU A 602 -35.60 -18.02 -34.73
CA GLU A 602 -36.54 -18.04 -35.87
C GLU A 602 -36.00 -17.26 -37.06
N LEU A 603 -35.38 -16.09 -36.84
CA LEU A 603 -34.73 -15.32 -37.91
C LEU A 603 -33.54 -16.06 -38.53
N PHE A 604 -32.74 -16.76 -37.72
CA PHE A 604 -31.63 -17.58 -38.22
C PHE A 604 -32.14 -18.79 -39.01
N ILE A 605 -33.17 -19.47 -38.52
CA ILE A 605 -33.82 -20.59 -39.22
C ILE A 605 -34.39 -20.12 -40.57
N HIS A 606 -35.07 -18.97 -40.60
CA HIS A 606 -35.57 -18.35 -41.83
C HIS A 606 -34.42 -18.07 -42.81
N ALA A 607 -33.34 -17.44 -42.35
CA ALA A 607 -32.18 -17.17 -43.19
C ALA A 607 -31.54 -18.45 -43.76
N ILE A 608 -31.47 -19.53 -42.98
CA ILE A 608 -30.96 -20.83 -43.45
C ILE A 608 -31.89 -21.45 -44.51
N ASN A 609 -33.21 -21.41 -44.28
CA ASN A 609 -34.19 -22.00 -45.20
C ASN A 609 -34.24 -21.28 -46.55
N GLU A 610 -34.16 -19.94 -46.54
CA GLU A 610 -34.18 -19.11 -47.75
C GLU A 610 -32.78 -18.86 -48.34
N GLN A 611 -31.73 -19.51 -47.82
CA GLN A 611 -30.33 -19.32 -48.24
C GLN A 611 -29.85 -17.87 -48.18
N LEU A 612 -30.33 -17.12 -47.20
CA LEU A 612 -29.95 -15.74 -46.93
C LEU A 612 -28.75 -15.68 -45.97
N PRO A 613 -27.93 -14.61 -46.03
CA PRO A 613 -26.82 -14.44 -45.10
C PRO A 613 -27.26 -14.30 -43.63
N ILE A 614 -26.47 -14.83 -42.71
CA ILE A 614 -26.70 -14.74 -41.26
C ILE A 614 -25.87 -13.58 -40.68
N PRO A 615 -26.48 -12.75 -39.83
CA PRO A 615 -25.78 -11.63 -39.22
C PRO A 615 -24.86 -12.07 -38.07
N VAL A 616 -23.63 -11.55 -38.06
CA VAL A 616 -22.60 -11.77 -37.04
C VAL A 616 -22.07 -10.44 -36.54
N GLY A 617 -22.04 -10.28 -35.21
CA GLY A 617 -21.65 -9.05 -34.54
C GLY A 617 -22.40 -8.84 -33.23
N SER A 618 -22.19 -7.68 -32.60
CA SER A 618 -22.98 -7.24 -31.45
C SER A 618 -24.26 -6.55 -31.94
N PHE A 619 -25.41 -7.01 -31.45
CA PHE A 619 -26.73 -6.51 -31.82
C PHE A 619 -27.53 -6.18 -30.55
N THR A 620 -28.26 -5.07 -30.58
CA THR A 620 -29.22 -4.70 -29.52
C THR A 620 -30.59 -5.33 -29.77
N ASP A 621 -31.40 -5.51 -28.72
CA ASP A 621 -32.78 -6.04 -28.86
C ASP A 621 -33.64 -5.18 -29.80
N LYS A 622 -33.47 -3.84 -29.75
CA LYS A 622 -34.12 -2.87 -30.64
C LYS A 622 -33.86 -3.11 -32.14
N GLN A 623 -32.74 -3.74 -32.49
CA GLN A 623 -32.37 -4.00 -33.90
C GLN A 623 -33.03 -5.26 -34.48
N PHE A 624 -33.61 -6.12 -33.63
CA PHE A 624 -34.34 -7.30 -34.09
C PHE A 624 -35.86 -7.07 -34.17
N ASN A 625 -36.33 -5.82 -34.00
CA ASN A 625 -37.76 -5.46 -33.90
C ASN A 625 -38.54 -6.46 -33.05
N VAL A 626 -38.01 -6.69 -31.84
CA VAL A 626 -38.71 -7.40 -30.78
C VAL A 626 -39.02 -6.32 -29.76
N THR A 627 -40.16 -5.65 -29.90
CA THR A 627 -40.63 -4.74 -28.83
C THR A 627 -41.25 -5.57 -27.72
N ASP A 628 -41.19 -5.05 -26.49
CA ASP A 628 -41.80 -5.74 -25.35
C ASP A 628 -43.33 -5.82 -25.54
N GLU A 629 -43.95 -4.82 -26.18
CA GLU A 629 -45.36 -4.80 -26.59
C GLU A 629 -45.70 -5.92 -27.61
N ASP A 630 -44.84 -6.18 -28.61
CA ASP A 630 -45.03 -7.27 -29.60
C ASP A 630 -44.92 -8.68 -28.98
N LEU A 631 -44.33 -8.80 -27.78
CA LEU A 631 -44.10 -10.07 -27.10
C LEU A 631 -45.15 -10.38 -26.02
N GLU A 632 -45.84 -9.36 -25.49
CA GLU A 632 -46.91 -9.50 -24.51
C GLU A 632 -48.26 -9.89 -25.18
N GLU A 633 -48.53 -9.38 -26.38
CA GLU A 633 -49.68 -9.82 -27.17
C GLU A 633 -49.35 -11.13 -27.93
N ALA A 634 -49.73 -12.27 -27.36
CA ALA A 634 -49.51 -13.61 -27.92
C ALA A 634 -50.15 -13.89 -29.31
N ALA A 635 -50.63 -12.87 -30.05
CA ALA A 635 -51.41 -13.04 -31.27
C ALA A 635 -50.99 -12.20 -32.49
N VAL A 636 -50.19 -11.13 -32.38
CA VAL A 636 -49.81 -10.34 -33.58
C VAL A 636 -48.41 -9.77 -33.45
N THR A 637 -47.38 -10.55 -33.82
CA THR A 637 -46.11 -9.94 -34.21
C THR A 637 -46.35 -9.16 -35.50
N HIS A 638 -46.17 -7.83 -35.48
CA HIS A 638 -46.35 -7.01 -36.68
C HIS A 638 -45.29 -7.36 -37.74
N GLY A 639 -45.63 -8.27 -38.66
CA GLY A 639 -44.83 -8.59 -39.86
C GLY A 639 -44.51 -10.08 -40.05
N SER A 640 -44.36 -10.51 -41.31
CA SER A 640 -43.85 -11.85 -41.64
C SER A 640 -42.36 -11.99 -41.28
N LEU A 641 -41.86 -13.23 -41.09
CA LEU A 641 -40.42 -13.48 -40.87
C LEU A 641 -39.53 -12.84 -41.95
N THR A 642 -40.03 -12.77 -43.18
CA THR A 642 -39.37 -12.09 -44.30
C THR A 642 -39.23 -10.59 -44.04
N SER A 643 -40.31 -9.89 -43.67
CA SER A 643 -40.24 -8.45 -43.37
C SER A 643 -39.30 -8.14 -42.20
N ARG A 644 -39.31 -8.97 -41.15
CA ARG A 644 -38.42 -8.80 -39.99
C ARG A 644 -36.94 -9.00 -40.36
N TYR A 645 -36.65 -9.95 -41.25
CA TYR A 645 -35.29 -10.16 -41.76
C TYR A 645 -34.83 -8.98 -42.64
N GLU A 646 -35.71 -8.45 -43.51
CA GLU A 646 -35.41 -7.27 -44.33
C GLU A 646 -35.14 -6.02 -43.48
N GLU A 647 -35.94 -5.79 -42.44
CA GLU A 647 -35.73 -4.69 -41.49
C GLU A 647 -34.44 -4.85 -40.68
N LEU A 648 -34.11 -6.06 -40.22
CA LEU A 648 -32.82 -6.34 -39.58
C LEU A 648 -31.67 -5.99 -40.53
N ARG A 649 -31.80 -6.32 -41.82
CA ARG A 649 -30.79 -5.99 -42.83
C ARG A 649 -30.65 -4.48 -43.06
N ASN A 650 -31.75 -3.74 -43.00
CA ASN A 650 -31.77 -2.28 -43.19
C ASN A 650 -31.30 -1.52 -41.93
N SER A 651 -31.56 -2.05 -40.74
CA SER A 651 -31.23 -1.41 -39.45
C SER A 651 -29.91 -1.91 -38.83
N ALA A 652 -29.28 -2.93 -39.42
CA ALA A 652 -28.02 -3.46 -38.94
C ALA A 652 -26.91 -2.39 -38.93
N PRO A 653 -26.07 -2.32 -37.87
CA PRO A 653 -24.91 -1.44 -37.84
C PRO A 653 -24.01 -1.62 -39.06
N GLY A 654 -23.39 -0.55 -39.56
CA GLY A 654 -22.47 -0.62 -40.70
C GLY A 654 -21.25 -1.53 -40.49
N LYS A 655 -20.97 -1.96 -39.24
CA LYS A 655 -19.92 -2.92 -38.88
C LYS A 655 -20.40 -4.38 -38.83
N THR A 656 -21.68 -4.65 -39.07
CA THR A 656 -22.24 -6.01 -39.06
C THR A 656 -21.63 -6.84 -40.18
N LYS A 657 -21.12 -8.02 -39.83
CA LYS A 657 -20.64 -9.01 -40.79
C LYS A 657 -21.79 -9.93 -41.16
N TRP A 658 -21.90 -10.28 -42.43
CA TRP A 658 -22.92 -11.19 -42.93
C TRP A 658 -22.24 -12.42 -43.49
N ILE A 659 -22.51 -13.59 -42.91
CA ILE A 659 -21.92 -14.87 -43.32
C ILE A 659 -22.93 -15.62 -44.17
N ASN A 660 -22.50 -16.21 -45.28
CA ASN A 660 -23.38 -17.03 -46.10
C ASN A 660 -23.88 -18.25 -45.30
N SER A 661 -25.20 -18.47 -45.21
CA SER A 661 -25.77 -19.60 -44.46
C SER A 661 -25.36 -20.97 -45.00
N ALA A 662 -24.96 -21.07 -46.29
CA ALA A 662 -24.52 -22.31 -46.91
C ALA A 662 -23.16 -22.82 -46.40
N VAL A 663 -22.38 -22.01 -45.66
CA VAL A 663 -21.08 -22.43 -45.09
C VAL A 663 -21.25 -23.27 -43.83
N PHE A 664 -22.46 -23.38 -43.28
CA PHE A 664 -22.72 -24.14 -42.07
C PHE A 664 -23.25 -25.54 -42.37
N THR A 665 -22.98 -26.48 -41.47
CA THR A 665 -23.53 -27.84 -41.54
C THR A 665 -25.04 -27.85 -41.21
N PRO A 666 -25.80 -28.85 -41.70
CA PRO A 666 -27.22 -29.01 -41.34
C PRO A 666 -27.48 -29.21 -39.84
N ALA A 667 -26.45 -29.44 -39.02
CA ALA A 667 -26.58 -29.51 -37.57
C ALA A 667 -26.97 -28.15 -36.95
N LEU A 668 -26.52 -27.02 -37.53
CA LEU A 668 -26.86 -25.69 -37.02
C LEU A 668 -28.37 -25.47 -36.95
N ARG A 669 -29.07 -25.78 -38.06
CA ARG A 669 -30.53 -25.65 -38.13
C ARG A 669 -31.24 -26.56 -37.13
N ARG A 670 -30.86 -27.84 -37.07
CA ARG A 670 -31.47 -28.81 -36.15
C ARG A 670 -31.32 -28.40 -34.68
N ASP A 671 -30.15 -27.89 -34.31
CA ASP A 671 -29.91 -27.47 -32.92
C ASP A 671 -30.66 -26.16 -32.59
N LEU A 672 -30.83 -25.23 -33.55
CA LEU A 672 -31.68 -24.04 -33.38
C LEU A 672 -33.16 -24.41 -33.21
N GLU A 673 -33.66 -25.37 -33.99
CA GLU A 673 -35.03 -25.89 -33.89
C GLU A 673 -35.25 -26.57 -32.52
N SER A 674 -34.31 -27.44 -32.10
CA SER A 674 -34.32 -28.10 -30.78
C SER A 674 -34.33 -27.09 -29.61
N ASP A 675 -33.50 -26.05 -29.67
CA ASP A 675 -33.52 -24.99 -28.66
C ASP A 675 -34.86 -24.23 -28.66
N ASN A 676 -35.45 -23.95 -29.82
CA ASN A 676 -36.76 -23.29 -29.92
C ASN A 676 -37.90 -24.13 -29.37
N GLU A 677 -37.89 -25.45 -29.59
CA GLU A 677 -38.87 -26.37 -29.01
C GLU A 677 -38.78 -26.35 -27.48
N ARG A 678 -37.56 -26.42 -26.93
CA ARG A 678 -37.32 -26.34 -25.47
C ARG A 678 -37.77 -25.00 -24.88
N ILE A 679 -37.43 -23.89 -25.55
CA ILE A 679 -37.83 -22.55 -25.11
C ILE A 679 -39.36 -22.41 -25.17
N SER A 680 -40.01 -22.91 -26.22
CA SER A 680 -41.48 -22.84 -26.35
C SER A 680 -42.17 -23.66 -25.27
N LEU A 681 -41.66 -24.85 -24.94
CA LEU A 681 -42.15 -25.66 -23.82
C LEU A 681 -42.09 -24.89 -22.49
N LEU A 682 -41.02 -24.14 -22.24
CA LEU A 682 -40.91 -23.29 -21.05
C LEU A 682 -41.91 -22.13 -21.08
N LEU A 683 -42.01 -21.41 -22.20
CA LEU A 683 -42.93 -20.28 -22.35
C LEU A 683 -44.40 -20.72 -22.20
N ASP A 684 -44.79 -21.83 -22.81
CA ASP A 684 -46.14 -22.41 -22.69
C ASP A 684 -46.45 -22.82 -21.24
N ARG A 685 -45.43 -23.33 -20.52
CA ARG A 685 -45.54 -23.72 -19.12
C ARG A 685 -45.74 -22.51 -18.20
N PHE A 686 -45.10 -21.37 -18.49
CA PHE A 686 -45.20 -20.16 -17.67
C PHE A 686 -46.46 -19.34 -17.99
N GLY A 687 -46.93 -19.38 -19.24
CA GLY A 687 -48.04 -18.56 -19.72
C GLY A 687 -47.68 -17.07 -19.84
N SER A 688 -48.70 -16.23 -20.02
CA SER A 688 -48.54 -14.78 -20.03
C SER A 688 -48.24 -14.26 -18.62
N TRP A 689 -47.27 -13.36 -18.51
CA TRP A 689 -46.92 -12.73 -17.23
C TRP A 689 -48.01 -11.75 -16.79
N ASP A 690 -48.43 -11.86 -15.53
CA ASP A 690 -49.42 -10.96 -14.93
C ASP A 690 -48.81 -10.31 -13.68
N PRO A 691 -48.56 -8.99 -13.70
CA PRO A 691 -47.94 -8.28 -12.58
C PRO A 691 -48.74 -8.39 -11.27
N SER A 692 -50.07 -8.53 -11.34
CA SER A 692 -50.91 -8.64 -10.14
C SER A 692 -50.70 -9.93 -9.35
N ARG A 693 -50.15 -10.96 -10.03
CA ARG A 693 -49.85 -12.29 -9.46
C ARG A 693 -48.39 -12.46 -9.06
N ASP A 694 -47.53 -11.46 -9.33
CA ASP A 694 -46.14 -11.45 -8.89
C ASP A 694 -46.08 -11.16 -7.37
N SER A 695 -45.89 -12.22 -6.59
CA SER A 695 -45.83 -12.13 -5.13
C SER A 695 -44.66 -11.26 -4.64
N LYS A 696 -43.57 -11.16 -5.39
CA LYS A 696 -42.38 -10.38 -5.06
C LYS A 696 -42.59 -8.90 -5.29
N LEU A 697 -43.22 -8.54 -6.40
CA LEU A 697 -43.64 -7.16 -6.68
C LEU A 697 -44.66 -6.70 -5.64
N ASN A 698 -45.63 -7.55 -5.30
CA ASN A 698 -46.62 -7.25 -4.26
C ASN A 698 -45.96 -7.00 -2.90
N ALA A 699 -44.93 -7.77 -2.53
CA ALA A 699 -44.17 -7.53 -1.31
C ALA A 699 -43.45 -6.16 -1.30
N LEU A 700 -42.97 -5.69 -2.46
CA LEU A 700 -42.40 -4.34 -2.60
C LEU A 700 -43.50 -3.26 -2.48
N VAL A 701 -44.65 -3.44 -3.13
CA VAL A 701 -45.77 -2.51 -3.04
C VAL A 701 -46.27 -2.39 -1.59
N ASP A 702 -46.38 -3.51 -0.88
CA ASP A 702 -46.76 -3.53 0.53
C ASP A 702 -45.73 -2.82 1.43
N LEU A 703 -44.44 -3.01 1.15
CA LEU A 703 -43.36 -2.32 1.86
C LEU A 703 -43.50 -0.80 1.71
N LEU A 704 -43.71 -0.32 0.48
CA LEU A 704 -43.82 1.11 0.16
C LEU A 704 -45.11 1.74 0.71
N ARG A 705 -46.24 1.01 0.72
CA ARG A 705 -47.52 1.54 1.17
C ARG A 705 -47.72 1.46 2.69
N ASN A 706 -47.31 0.36 3.31
CA ASN A 706 -47.71 0.05 4.68
C ASN A 706 -46.58 0.31 5.70
N GLU A 707 -45.32 0.06 5.33
CA GLU A 707 -44.18 0.24 6.24
C GLU A 707 -43.48 1.58 6.07
N HIS A 708 -43.37 2.06 4.82
CA HIS A 708 -42.62 3.28 4.47
C HIS A 708 -43.43 4.30 3.65
N PRO A 709 -44.65 4.69 4.08
CA PRO A 709 -45.46 5.62 3.33
C PRO A 709 -44.84 7.02 3.31
N GLY A 710 -44.49 7.51 2.11
CA GLY A 710 -43.93 8.84 1.90
C GLY A 710 -42.43 8.98 2.20
N ASP A 711 -41.76 7.90 2.59
CA ASP A 711 -40.30 7.89 2.70
C ASP A 711 -39.64 7.84 1.31
N LYS A 712 -38.42 8.39 1.21
CA LYS A 712 -37.58 8.21 0.02
C LYS A 712 -36.95 6.82 0.00
N VAL A 713 -37.24 6.05 -1.04
CA VAL A 713 -36.81 4.64 -1.18
C VAL A 713 -36.00 4.43 -2.45
N LEU A 714 -34.82 3.83 -2.31
CA LEU A 714 -33.95 3.46 -3.42
C LEU A 714 -34.04 1.96 -3.69
N VAL A 715 -34.56 1.58 -4.85
CA VAL A 715 -34.75 0.17 -5.26
C VAL A 715 -33.70 -0.21 -6.29
N PHE A 716 -32.84 -1.17 -5.97
CA PHE A 716 -31.82 -1.69 -6.86
C PHE A 716 -32.20 -3.04 -7.47
N THR A 717 -31.89 -3.20 -8.76
CA THR A 717 -31.93 -4.49 -9.49
C THR A 717 -30.78 -4.56 -10.50
N GLU A 718 -30.30 -5.75 -10.85
CA GLU A 718 -29.18 -5.92 -11.77
C GLU A 718 -29.57 -5.67 -13.25
N TYR A 719 -30.84 -5.90 -13.61
CA TYR A 719 -31.28 -5.92 -15.01
C TYR A 719 -32.17 -4.74 -15.38
N VAL A 720 -31.89 -4.13 -16.54
CA VAL A 720 -32.69 -3.01 -17.09
C VAL A 720 -34.15 -3.43 -17.30
N ASP A 721 -34.38 -4.63 -17.85
CA ASP A 721 -35.75 -5.13 -18.09
C ASP A 721 -36.52 -5.26 -16.76
N THR A 722 -35.87 -5.75 -15.70
CA THR A 722 -36.47 -5.80 -14.35
C THR A 722 -36.74 -4.40 -13.79
N ALA A 723 -35.81 -3.46 -13.98
CA ALA A 723 -35.98 -2.08 -13.50
C ALA A 723 -37.18 -1.38 -14.17
N ASN A 724 -37.33 -1.54 -15.49
CA ASN A 724 -38.47 -1.03 -16.25
C ASN A 724 -39.78 -1.62 -15.72
N TYR A 725 -39.83 -2.96 -15.60
CA TYR A 725 -40.97 -3.69 -15.09
C TYR A 725 -41.42 -3.20 -13.71
N ILE A 726 -40.48 -3.05 -12.77
CA ILE A 726 -40.76 -2.55 -11.43
C ILE A 726 -41.29 -1.11 -11.49
N ALA A 727 -40.60 -0.21 -12.19
CA ALA A 727 -40.98 1.20 -12.23
C ALA A 727 -42.39 1.41 -12.82
N GLN A 728 -42.70 0.71 -13.91
CA GLN A 728 -44.03 0.71 -14.51
C GLN A 728 -45.07 0.14 -13.54
N SER A 729 -44.82 -1.04 -12.99
CA SER A 729 -45.79 -1.71 -12.10
C SER A 729 -46.05 -0.93 -10.81
N LEU A 730 -45.05 -0.25 -10.24
CA LEU A 730 -45.22 0.63 -9.08
C LEU A 730 -46.10 1.85 -9.43
N THR A 731 -45.90 2.42 -10.62
CA THR A 731 -46.71 3.55 -11.10
C THR A 731 -48.16 3.15 -11.32
N GLU A 732 -48.39 1.98 -11.94
CA GLU A 732 -49.74 1.40 -12.14
C GLU A 732 -50.41 1.02 -10.82
N ALA A 733 -49.62 0.58 -9.84
CA ALA A 733 -50.05 0.41 -8.46
C ALA A 733 -50.25 1.74 -7.73
N GLY A 734 -50.18 2.91 -8.38
CA GLY A 734 -50.47 4.20 -7.77
C GLY A 734 -49.47 4.66 -6.72
N ILE A 735 -48.22 4.18 -6.77
CA ILE A 735 -47.11 4.78 -6.01
C ILE A 735 -46.74 6.11 -6.67
N ALA A 736 -46.67 7.18 -5.88
CA ALA A 736 -46.36 8.51 -6.38
C ALA A 736 -44.86 8.66 -6.70
N ASN A 737 -44.53 9.56 -7.64
CA ASN A 737 -43.18 10.07 -7.87
C ASN A 737 -42.11 8.97 -8.08
N VAL A 738 -42.43 7.97 -8.91
CA VAL A 738 -41.52 6.87 -9.26
C VAL A 738 -40.58 7.31 -10.38
N GLY A 739 -39.27 7.19 -10.14
CA GLY A 739 -38.21 7.46 -11.10
C GLY A 739 -37.47 6.18 -11.51
N LEU A 740 -36.85 6.21 -12.70
CA LEU A 740 -36.10 5.09 -13.26
C LEU A 740 -34.72 5.54 -13.76
N VAL A 741 -33.67 4.82 -13.35
CA VAL A 741 -32.30 5.01 -13.88
C VAL A 741 -31.69 3.68 -14.33
N SER A 742 -31.33 3.62 -15.60
CA SER A 742 -30.72 2.45 -16.24
C SER A 742 -29.50 2.85 -17.09
N GLY A 743 -28.82 1.87 -17.68
CA GLY A 743 -27.73 2.13 -18.64
C GLY A 743 -28.17 2.89 -19.89
N ASN A 744 -29.48 3.00 -20.14
CA ASN A 744 -30.06 3.76 -21.26
C ASN A 744 -30.50 5.18 -20.86
N THR A 745 -30.33 5.57 -19.59
CA THR A 745 -30.66 6.91 -19.12
C THR A 745 -29.60 7.90 -19.59
N ASP A 746 -30.00 8.95 -20.32
CA ASP A 746 -29.07 9.96 -20.86
C ASP A 746 -28.36 10.76 -19.76
N ASN A 747 -29.09 11.15 -18.71
CA ASN A 747 -28.56 11.93 -17.60
C ASN A 747 -28.89 11.31 -16.22
N PRO A 748 -28.16 10.27 -15.78
CA PRO A 748 -28.36 9.66 -14.47
C PRO A 748 -28.14 10.63 -13.29
N ALA A 749 -27.25 11.62 -13.46
CA ALA A 749 -26.91 12.58 -12.40
C ALA A 749 -28.09 13.50 -12.06
N GLU A 750 -28.84 13.94 -13.08
CA GLU A 750 -30.04 14.76 -12.88
C GLU A 750 -31.12 14.00 -12.10
N MET A 751 -31.32 12.71 -12.40
CA MET A 751 -32.25 11.86 -11.66
C MET A 751 -31.82 11.69 -10.19
N ALA A 752 -30.52 11.54 -9.93
CA ALA A 752 -29.99 11.50 -8.57
C ALA A 752 -30.22 12.83 -7.81
N ILE A 753 -30.07 13.97 -8.49
CA ILE A 753 -30.34 15.30 -7.91
C ILE A 753 -31.83 15.47 -7.58
N ARG A 754 -32.74 15.04 -8.47
CA ARG A 754 -34.20 15.08 -8.24
C ARG A 754 -34.64 14.19 -7.08
N PHE A 755 -33.99 13.03 -6.92
CA PHE A 755 -34.26 12.11 -5.82
C PHE A 755 -33.69 12.60 -4.49
N SER A 756 -32.45 13.12 -4.50
CA SER A 756 -31.70 13.51 -3.30
C SER A 756 -31.17 14.96 -3.38
N PRO A 757 -32.04 15.98 -3.45
CA PRO A 757 -31.63 17.36 -3.68
C PRO A 757 -30.78 17.93 -2.54
N GLN A 758 -31.05 17.58 -1.28
CA GLN A 758 -30.32 18.15 -0.14
C GLN A 758 -28.86 17.67 -0.13
N SER A 759 -28.64 16.38 -0.33
CA SER A 759 -27.29 15.78 -0.36
C SER A 759 -26.47 16.15 -1.60
N ASN A 760 -27.14 16.63 -2.66
CA ASN A 760 -26.49 17.15 -3.86
C ASN A 760 -26.36 18.68 -3.87
N THR A 761 -26.83 19.34 -2.80
CA THR A 761 -26.70 20.79 -2.60
C THR A 761 -25.25 21.17 -2.35
N VAL A 762 -24.83 22.24 -3.03
CA VAL A 762 -23.49 22.81 -2.89
C VAL A 762 -23.41 23.66 -1.62
N PRO A 763 -22.38 23.51 -0.76
CA PRO A 763 -22.19 24.36 0.41
C PRO A 763 -22.22 25.85 0.05
N GLY A 764 -23.06 26.62 0.74
CA GLY A 764 -23.19 28.08 0.52
C GLY A 764 -24.09 28.49 -0.65
N LYS A 765 -24.66 27.55 -1.41
CA LYS A 765 -25.74 27.82 -2.38
C LYS A 765 -27.05 27.21 -1.87
N PRO A 766 -28.21 27.83 -2.17
CA PRO A 766 -29.49 27.19 -1.88
C PRO A 766 -29.57 25.86 -2.62
N ALA A 767 -30.30 24.90 -2.04
CA ALA A 767 -30.62 23.66 -2.72
C ALA A 767 -31.22 23.97 -4.11
N PRO A 768 -30.96 23.14 -5.13
CA PRO A 768 -31.64 23.28 -6.41
C PRO A 768 -33.14 23.37 -6.15
N ASP A 769 -33.82 24.37 -6.71
CA ASP A 769 -35.25 24.56 -6.47
C ASP A 769 -36.02 23.41 -7.12
N THR A 770 -36.34 22.39 -6.34
CA THR A 770 -37.07 21.20 -6.79
C THR A 770 -38.58 21.42 -6.85
N THR A 771 -39.08 22.57 -6.38
CA THR A 771 -40.52 22.86 -6.44
C THR A 771 -41.01 23.16 -7.85
N GLU A 772 -40.11 23.48 -8.79
CA GLU A 772 -40.41 23.57 -10.23
C GLU A 772 -40.05 22.27 -11.01
N ALA A 773 -39.40 21.29 -10.39
CA ALA A 773 -38.88 20.08 -11.03
C ALA A 773 -39.37 18.78 -10.35
N ASP A 774 -40.47 18.22 -10.85
CA ASP A 774 -40.98 16.85 -10.67
C ASP A 774 -40.16 15.96 -9.67
N PRO A 775 -40.46 16.00 -8.36
CA PRO A 775 -39.65 15.31 -7.34
C PRO A 775 -39.75 13.78 -7.47
N ILE A 776 -38.71 13.05 -7.06
CA ILE A 776 -38.69 11.58 -7.07
C ILE A 776 -38.63 11.07 -5.63
N ASP A 777 -39.58 10.21 -5.26
CA ASP A 777 -39.65 9.61 -3.92
C ASP A 777 -39.26 8.12 -3.94
N VAL A 778 -39.55 7.41 -5.03
CA VAL A 778 -39.09 6.03 -5.22
C VAL A 778 -38.22 5.97 -6.47
N LEU A 779 -36.93 5.70 -6.30
CA LEU A 779 -36.00 5.60 -7.42
C LEU A 779 -35.64 4.14 -7.68
N VAL A 780 -36.08 3.62 -8.82
CA VAL A 780 -35.69 2.30 -9.31
C VAL A 780 -34.43 2.45 -10.15
N ALA A 781 -33.37 1.75 -9.79
CA ALA A 781 -32.07 1.89 -10.43
C ALA A 781 -31.40 0.55 -10.70
N THR A 782 -30.70 0.49 -11.83
CA THR A 782 -29.65 -0.52 -12.02
C THR A 782 -28.36 -0.11 -11.29
N ASP A 783 -27.33 -0.95 -11.34
CA ASP A 783 -26.01 -0.65 -10.76
C ASP A 783 -25.33 0.60 -11.38
N VAL A 784 -25.94 1.28 -12.36
CA VAL A 784 -25.51 2.61 -12.85
C VAL A 784 -25.45 3.66 -11.73
N LEU A 785 -26.30 3.55 -10.70
CA LEU A 785 -26.28 4.43 -9.53
C LEU A 785 -25.65 3.78 -8.29
N SER A 786 -25.08 2.58 -8.40
CA SER A 786 -24.41 1.93 -7.26
C SER A 786 -23.04 2.55 -6.97
N GLU A 787 -22.53 3.43 -7.84
CA GLU A 787 -21.23 4.08 -7.75
C GLU A 787 -21.28 5.61 -7.90
N GLY A 788 -20.32 6.29 -7.25
CA GLY A 788 -20.09 7.75 -7.25
C GLY A 788 -21.20 8.73 -6.84
N GLN A 789 -22.49 8.41 -6.88
CA GLN A 789 -23.58 9.37 -6.63
C GLN A 789 -23.91 9.59 -5.14
N ASN A 790 -24.38 10.79 -4.81
CA ASN A 790 -24.86 11.19 -3.48
C ASN A 790 -26.38 10.96 -3.41
N LEU A 791 -26.85 10.07 -2.52
CA LEU A 791 -28.25 9.65 -2.38
C LEU A 791 -28.71 9.66 -0.91
N GLN A 792 -28.08 10.47 -0.04
CA GLN A 792 -28.28 10.44 1.41
C GLN A 792 -29.61 11.04 1.91
N ASP A 793 -30.45 11.61 1.03
CA ASP A 793 -31.80 12.05 1.42
C ASP A 793 -32.72 10.84 1.66
N ALA A 794 -32.39 9.68 1.10
CA ALA A 794 -33.02 8.41 1.44
C ALA A 794 -32.39 7.81 2.70
N HIS A 795 -33.09 6.87 3.34
CA HIS A 795 -32.52 6.02 4.38
C HIS A 795 -32.95 4.56 4.24
N ILE A 796 -33.59 4.22 3.12
CA ILE A 796 -34.11 2.89 2.81
C ILE A 796 -33.54 2.46 1.46
N VAL A 797 -32.82 1.34 1.47
CA VAL A 797 -32.26 0.71 0.27
C VAL A 797 -32.88 -0.66 0.13
N VAL A 798 -33.56 -0.91 -0.98
CA VAL A 798 -34.18 -2.19 -1.30
C VAL A 798 -33.39 -2.86 -2.40
N ASN A 799 -32.83 -4.04 -2.12
CA ASN A 799 -32.27 -4.92 -3.13
C ASN A 799 -33.40 -5.83 -3.60
N TYR A 800 -33.96 -5.54 -4.78
CA TYR A 800 -35.02 -6.36 -5.36
C TYR A 800 -34.51 -7.74 -5.76
N ASP A 801 -33.25 -7.83 -6.19
CA ASP A 801 -32.56 -9.09 -6.42
C ASP A 801 -31.28 -9.18 -5.60
N LEU A 802 -30.89 -10.40 -5.29
CA LEU A 802 -29.62 -10.66 -4.63
C LEU A 802 -28.52 -10.54 -5.69
N PRO A 803 -27.55 -9.60 -5.58
CA PRO A 803 -26.47 -9.51 -6.56
C PRO A 803 -25.60 -10.77 -6.52
N TRP A 804 -24.89 -11.03 -7.61
CA TRP A 804 -23.98 -12.18 -7.70
C TRP A 804 -22.74 -12.02 -6.83
N ALA A 805 -22.22 -10.79 -6.72
CA ALA A 805 -21.19 -10.43 -5.76
C ALA A 805 -21.83 -9.73 -4.55
N ILE A 806 -21.74 -10.34 -3.36
CA ILE A 806 -22.44 -9.85 -2.16
C ILE A 806 -21.95 -8.46 -1.72
N ILE A 807 -20.71 -8.12 -2.04
CA ILE A 807 -20.13 -6.79 -1.79
C ILE A 807 -20.98 -5.65 -2.40
N ARG A 808 -21.73 -5.91 -3.50
CA ARG A 808 -22.60 -4.90 -4.11
C ARG A 808 -23.70 -4.41 -3.17
N ILE A 809 -24.22 -5.26 -2.27
CA ILE A 809 -25.22 -4.84 -1.28
C ILE A 809 -24.64 -3.76 -0.36
N ILE A 810 -23.39 -3.96 0.06
CA ILE A 810 -22.66 -3.03 0.93
C ILE A 810 -22.34 -1.74 0.16
N GLN A 811 -21.92 -1.84 -1.10
CA GLN A 811 -21.65 -0.67 -1.96
C GLN A 811 -22.91 0.18 -2.25
N ARG A 812 -24.05 -0.48 -2.47
CA ARG A 812 -25.38 0.13 -2.67
C ARG A 812 -25.84 0.85 -1.39
N ALA A 813 -25.78 0.18 -0.24
CA ALA A 813 -26.05 0.81 1.06
C ALA A 813 -25.10 2.01 1.32
N GLY A 814 -23.84 1.83 0.91
CA GLY A 814 -22.75 2.81 0.84
C GLY A 814 -23.07 4.16 0.16
N ARG A 815 -24.13 4.21 -0.67
CA ARG A 815 -24.56 5.45 -1.35
C ARG A 815 -25.40 6.35 -0.45
N VAL A 816 -26.06 5.74 0.52
CA VAL A 816 -27.05 6.39 1.39
C VAL A 816 -26.45 6.71 2.76
N ASP A 817 -25.57 5.85 3.27
CA ASP A 817 -24.98 5.96 4.61
C ASP A 817 -23.62 6.69 4.64
N ARG A 818 -23.51 7.76 3.85
CA ARG A 818 -22.31 8.60 3.79
C ARG A 818 -22.34 9.70 4.85
N VAL A 819 -21.19 10.34 5.05
CA VAL A 819 -21.11 11.63 5.75
C VAL A 819 -22.15 12.60 5.16
N GLY A 820 -23.00 13.16 6.02
CA GLY A 820 -24.13 14.01 5.65
C GLY A 820 -25.51 13.36 5.78
N GLN A 821 -25.60 12.04 6.00
CA GLN A 821 -26.85 11.35 6.31
C GLN A 821 -27.50 11.92 7.59
N LYS A 822 -28.82 12.18 7.53
CA LYS A 822 -29.59 12.80 8.62
C LYS A 822 -30.40 11.80 9.44
N SER A 823 -30.70 10.63 8.89
CA SER A 823 -31.34 9.53 9.62
C SER A 823 -30.33 8.81 10.52
N ASP A 824 -30.76 8.45 11.73
CA ASP A 824 -29.97 7.62 12.65
C ASP A 824 -29.83 6.17 12.19
N THR A 825 -30.71 5.72 11.28
CA THR A 825 -30.78 4.34 10.83
C THR A 825 -30.91 4.27 9.32
N VAL A 826 -30.17 3.35 8.70
CA VAL A 826 -30.31 2.99 7.29
C VAL A 826 -30.81 1.54 7.20
N TYR A 827 -31.99 1.37 6.62
CA TYR A 827 -32.58 0.05 6.40
C TYR A 827 -32.12 -0.51 5.06
N VAL A 828 -31.52 -1.71 5.11
CA VAL A 828 -31.10 -2.44 3.92
C VAL A 828 -32.01 -3.65 3.77
N TYR A 829 -32.95 -3.55 2.85
CA TYR A 829 -33.89 -4.61 2.51
C TYR A 829 -33.31 -5.53 1.42
N LEU A 830 -33.62 -6.82 1.52
CA LEU A 830 -33.44 -7.81 0.45
C LEU A 830 -34.76 -8.52 0.26
N ILE A 831 -35.36 -8.42 -0.93
CA ILE A 831 -36.59 -9.12 -1.26
C ILE A 831 -36.24 -10.45 -1.94
N SER A 832 -36.70 -11.56 -1.36
CA SER A 832 -36.44 -12.90 -1.91
C SER A 832 -37.65 -13.81 -1.75
N HIS A 833 -37.83 -14.70 -2.73
CA HIS A 833 -38.65 -15.88 -2.54
C HIS A 833 -37.96 -16.79 -1.52
N ASP A 834 -38.67 -17.22 -0.48
CA ASP A 834 -38.18 -18.14 0.55
C ASP A 834 -37.04 -17.63 1.49
N LYS A 835 -36.66 -18.50 2.44
CA LYS A 835 -35.61 -18.29 3.45
C LYS A 835 -34.21 -18.43 2.85
N ILE A 836 -33.21 -17.87 3.54
CA ILE A 836 -31.78 -17.88 3.18
C ILE A 836 -31.24 -19.23 2.67
N GLU A 837 -31.55 -20.33 3.36
CA GLU A 837 -31.04 -21.66 3.00
C GLU A 837 -31.48 -22.09 1.60
N GLN A 838 -32.70 -21.75 1.21
CA GLN A 838 -33.25 -22.10 -0.10
C GLN A 838 -32.64 -21.24 -1.21
N GLN A 839 -32.38 -19.96 -0.94
CA GLN A 839 -31.63 -19.06 -1.83
C GLN A 839 -30.18 -19.54 -2.03
N ILE A 840 -29.50 -19.96 -0.97
CA ILE A 840 -28.16 -20.56 -1.05
C ILE A 840 -28.23 -21.86 -1.87
N ASN A 841 -29.21 -22.73 -1.61
CA ASN A 841 -29.38 -24.00 -2.32
C ASN A 841 -29.67 -23.78 -3.82
N LEU A 842 -30.54 -22.84 -4.19
CA LEU A 842 -30.79 -22.47 -5.58
C LEU A 842 -29.51 -22.03 -6.27
N ARG A 843 -28.71 -21.17 -5.62
CA ARG A 843 -27.43 -20.70 -6.17
C ARG A 843 -26.38 -21.80 -6.29
N GLN A 844 -26.26 -22.68 -5.30
CA GLN A 844 -25.38 -23.85 -5.38
C GLN A 844 -25.81 -24.81 -6.51
N ARG A 845 -27.12 -25.01 -6.69
CA ARG A 845 -27.72 -25.76 -7.80
C ARG A 845 -27.44 -25.12 -9.16
N ILE A 846 -27.38 -23.80 -9.26
CA ILE A 846 -26.96 -23.10 -10.48
C ILE A 846 -25.45 -23.24 -10.69
N LYS A 847 -24.65 -23.07 -9.63
CA LYS A 847 -23.18 -23.21 -9.64
C LYS A 847 -22.75 -24.57 -10.17
N SER A 848 -23.32 -25.65 -9.64
CA SER A 848 -22.99 -27.03 -10.04
C SER A 848 -23.31 -27.30 -11.50
N ARG A 849 -24.38 -26.68 -12.04
CA ARG A 849 -24.77 -26.79 -13.45
C ARG A 849 -23.92 -25.96 -14.41
N LEU A 850 -23.32 -24.87 -13.93
CA LEU A 850 -22.42 -24.04 -14.74
C LEU A 850 -21.01 -24.65 -14.89
N GLY A 851 -20.55 -25.46 -13.93
CA GLY A 851 -19.27 -26.18 -14.00
C GLY A 851 -18.09 -25.26 -14.34
N ALA A 852 -17.18 -25.71 -15.22
CA ALA A 852 -16.03 -24.92 -15.70
C ALA A 852 -16.41 -23.67 -16.52
N SER A 853 -17.68 -23.50 -16.93
CA SER A 853 -18.13 -22.29 -17.63
C SER A 853 -18.26 -21.09 -16.68
N ALA A 854 -18.35 -21.32 -15.37
CA ALA A 854 -18.37 -20.27 -14.35
C ALA A 854 -17.00 -19.59 -14.18
N GLU A 855 -15.90 -20.34 -14.36
CA GLU A 855 -14.52 -19.84 -14.27
C GLU A 855 -14.11 -18.99 -15.49
N ALA A 856 -14.76 -19.21 -16.64
CA ALA A 856 -14.52 -18.47 -17.88
C ALA A 856 -15.27 -17.12 -17.95
N PHE A 857 -16.16 -16.85 -16.99
CA PHE A 857 -16.83 -15.56 -16.83
C PHE A 857 -15.80 -14.57 -16.28
N GLY A 858 -15.69 -13.39 -16.89
CA GLY A 858 -14.61 -12.44 -16.63
C GLY A 858 -14.29 -12.21 -15.16
N SER A 859 -13.01 -11.94 -14.91
CA SER A 859 -12.33 -11.72 -13.62
C SER A 859 -12.98 -10.76 -12.61
N ASP A 860 -14.09 -10.09 -12.95
CA ASP A 860 -14.67 -8.99 -12.19
C ASP A 860 -15.77 -9.40 -11.20
N GLU A 861 -16.37 -10.59 -11.32
CA GLU A 861 -17.43 -11.04 -10.42
C GLU A 861 -17.04 -12.35 -9.75
N GLN A 862 -16.77 -12.32 -8.43
CA GLN A 862 -16.72 -13.55 -7.63
C GLN A 862 -18.04 -14.29 -7.82
N PHE A 863 -17.97 -15.48 -8.41
CA PHE A 863 -19.14 -16.34 -8.44
C PHE A 863 -19.38 -16.84 -7.01
N PHE A 864 -20.50 -16.40 -6.44
CA PHE A 864 -20.96 -16.70 -5.08
C PHE A 864 -20.47 -18.06 -4.52
N GLY A 865 -19.90 -18.05 -3.31
CA GLY A 865 -19.65 -19.28 -2.52
C GLY A 865 -18.32 -19.37 -1.80
N GLY A 866 -17.59 -18.26 -1.63
CA GLY A 866 -16.47 -18.20 -0.68
C GLY A 866 -16.97 -18.18 0.77
N PRO A 867 -16.19 -18.65 1.76
CA PRO A 867 -16.58 -18.63 3.19
C PRO A 867 -16.96 -17.22 3.69
N ALA A 868 -16.29 -16.18 3.19
CA ALA A 868 -16.57 -14.79 3.55
C ALA A 868 -17.94 -14.31 3.04
N GLU A 869 -18.28 -14.57 1.77
CA GLU A 869 -19.58 -14.16 1.20
C GLU A 869 -20.76 -14.89 1.87
N ILE A 870 -20.58 -16.17 2.20
CA ILE A 870 -21.59 -16.94 2.92
C ILE A 870 -21.82 -16.34 4.31
N LYS A 871 -20.74 -15.94 5.01
CA LYS A 871 -20.84 -15.27 6.31
C LYS A 871 -21.57 -13.93 6.22
N ILE A 872 -21.27 -13.10 5.21
CA ILE A 872 -21.94 -11.80 5.03
C ILE A 872 -23.45 -12.00 4.83
N LEU A 873 -23.84 -13.00 4.02
CA LEU A 873 -25.25 -13.30 3.81
C LEU A 873 -25.92 -13.83 5.09
N ASP A 874 -25.27 -14.73 5.83
CA ASP A 874 -25.76 -15.23 7.12
C ASP A 874 -25.94 -14.09 8.13
N ASP A 875 -24.98 -13.18 8.24
CA ASP A 875 -25.07 -11.97 9.07
C ASP A 875 -26.26 -11.09 8.63
N PHE A 876 -26.44 -10.90 7.32
CA PHE A 876 -27.55 -10.12 6.75
C PHE A 876 -28.91 -10.66 7.20
N TYR A 877 -29.12 -11.97 7.11
CA TYR A 877 -30.39 -12.58 7.55
C TYR A 877 -30.56 -12.61 9.08
N LYS A 878 -29.46 -12.50 9.84
CA LYS A 878 -29.49 -12.26 11.29
C LYS A 878 -29.76 -10.79 11.66
N GLY A 879 -30.06 -9.94 10.68
CA GLY A 879 -30.37 -8.52 10.88
C GLY A 879 -29.15 -7.63 10.98
N LYS A 880 -27.94 -8.14 10.69
CA LYS A 880 -26.69 -7.39 10.74
C LYS A 880 -26.15 -7.17 9.34
N VAL A 881 -25.87 -5.93 8.96
CA VAL A 881 -24.94 -5.68 7.84
C VAL A 881 -23.57 -5.52 8.47
N SER A 882 -22.69 -6.52 8.34
CA SER A 882 -21.34 -6.42 8.89
C SER A 882 -20.64 -5.19 8.32
N GLU A 883 -20.29 -4.24 9.19
CA GLU A 883 -19.45 -3.11 8.83
C GLU A 883 -18.05 -3.59 8.42
N ASP A 884 -17.65 -4.74 8.97
CA ASP A 884 -16.34 -5.38 8.83
C ASP A 884 -16.27 -6.41 7.68
N ALA A 885 -17.31 -6.53 6.85
CA ALA A 885 -17.28 -7.40 5.67
C ALA A 885 -16.18 -7.03 4.65
N GLU A 886 -15.67 -5.79 4.75
CA GLU A 886 -14.57 -5.25 3.97
C GLU A 886 -13.19 -5.48 4.64
N ASP A 887 -13.14 -6.05 5.85
CA ASP A 887 -11.99 -6.01 6.77
C ASP A 887 -11.11 -7.28 6.73
N VAL A 888 -10.85 -7.82 5.55
CA VAL A 888 -9.89 -8.95 5.41
C VAL A 888 -8.44 -8.52 5.71
N ASP A 889 -8.15 -7.21 5.72
CA ASP A 889 -6.77 -6.66 5.78
C ASP A 889 -6.51 -5.63 6.91
N GLY A 890 -7.36 -5.57 7.94
CA GLY A 890 -7.22 -4.64 9.08
C GLY A 890 -8.01 -3.33 8.94
N GLU A 891 -8.19 -2.61 10.06
CA GLU A 891 -9.07 -1.42 10.16
C GLU A 891 -8.50 -0.18 9.45
N ALA A 892 -7.18 -0.04 9.38
CA ALA A 892 -6.51 1.03 8.65
C ALA A 892 -5.10 0.63 8.20
N ASP A 893 -4.54 1.41 7.28
CA ASP A 893 -3.14 1.28 6.88
C ASP A 893 -2.19 1.60 8.06
N ALA A 894 -0.99 1.02 8.00
CA ALA A 894 0.00 1.13 9.08
C ALA A 894 0.41 2.58 9.38
N VAL A 895 0.47 3.47 8.38
CA VAL A 895 0.81 4.88 8.59
C VAL A 895 -0.28 5.57 9.41
N SER A 896 -1.55 5.31 9.08
CA SER A 896 -2.71 5.83 9.81
C SER A 896 -2.76 5.35 11.26
N GLU A 897 -2.54 4.06 11.51
CA GLU A 897 -2.47 3.51 12.88
C GLU A 897 -1.28 4.07 13.67
N ALA A 898 -0.10 4.13 13.04
CA ALA A 898 1.12 4.64 13.66
C ALA A 898 0.98 6.13 14.04
N TRP A 899 0.40 6.92 13.13
CA TRP A 899 0.12 8.33 13.37
C TRP A 899 -0.87 8.53 14.53
N LEU A 900 -1.93 7.72 14.60
CA LEU A 900 -2.88 7.77 15.70
C LEU A 900 -2.21 7.50 17.05
N ALA A 901 -1.41 6.42 17.14
CA ALA A 901 -0.68 6.07 18.35
C ALA A 901 0.30 7.19 18.76
N TRP A 902 1.06 7.73 17.80
CA TRP A 902 2.02 8.79 18.04
C TRP A 902 1.36 10.12 18.46
N SER A 903 0.34 10.58 17.73
CA SER A 903 -0.40 11.81 18.03
C SER A 903 -1.09 11.75 19.41
N ASN A 904 -1.66 10.60 19.74
CA ASN A 904 -2.23 10.36 21.07
C ASN A 904 -1.16 10.45 22.16
N ALA A 905 0.04 9.90 21.95
CA ALA A 905 1.14 10.01 22.88
C ALA A 905 1.63 11.45 23.02
N GLN A 906 1.73 12.22 21.94
CA GLN A 906 2.10 13.64 21.99
C GLN A 906 1.10 14.46 22.83
N THR A 907 -0.19 14.15 22.70
CA THR A 907 -1.26 14.89 23.39
C THR A 907 -1.42 14.46 24.86
N LYS A 908 -1.48 13.15 25.12
CA LYS A 908 -1.76 12.59 26.45
C LYS A 908 -0.50 12.38 27.31
N HIS A 909 0.65 12.18 26.68
CA HIS A 909 1.92 11.85 27.33
C HIS A 909 3.13 12.61 26.73
N PRO A 910 3.12 13.96 26.73
CA PRO A 910 4.12 14.77 26.03
C PRO A 910 5.56 14.54 26.52
N GLN A 911 5.74 14.21 27.80
CA GLN A 911 7.05 13.90 28.36
C GLN A 911 7.64 12.60 27.78
N ILE A 912 6.80 11.57 27.59
CA ILE A 912 7.23 10.30 26.97
C ILE A 912 7.57 10.55 25.50
N ALA A 913 6.73 11.30 24.77
CA ALA A 913 7.00 11.64 23.37
C ALA A 913 8.32 12.41 23.20
N ALA A 914 8.61 13.38 24.06
CA ALA A 914 9.89 14.11 24.05
C ALA A 914 11.08 13.19 24.32
N LYS A 915 10.94 12.24 25.25
CA LYS A 915 11.97 11.24 25.56
C LYS A 915 12.23 10.34 24.34
N VAL A 916 11.19 9.83 23.68
CA VAL A 916 11.30 8.98 22.48
C VAL A 916 12.02 9.69 21.33
N LEU A 917 11.79 11.00 21.15
CA LEU A 917 12.51 11.79 20.12
C LEU A 917 14.01 11.97 20.42
N ALA A 918 14.40 11.93 21.69
CA ALA A 918 15.80 12.04 22.13
C ALA A 918 16.52 10.67 22.19
N MET A 919 15.78 9.56 22.10
CA MET A 919 16.32 8.22 22.21
C MET A 919 17.27 7.86 21.07
N GLN A 920 18.42 7.28 21.43
CA GLN A 920 19.36 6.68 20.49
C GLN A 920 18.74 5.44 19.80
N ASP A 921 19.33 4.99 18.71
CA ASP A 921 18.97 3.71 18.07
C ASP A 921 19.69 2.54 18.77
N LEU A 922 19.50 1.32 18.27
CA LEU A 922 19.97 0.06 18.85
C LEU A 922 19.35 -0.27 20.22
N LEU A 923 18.15 0.21 20.51
CA LEU A 923 17.50 -0.02 21.80
C LEU A 923 16.82 -1.39 21.88
N HIS A 924 16.76 -1.96 23.09
CA HIS A 924 15.98 -3.17 23.33
C HIS A 924 15.06 -2.98 24.54
N SER A 925 13.94 -3.69 24.53
CA SER A 925 13.06 -3.82 25.69
C SER A 925 12.48 -5.23 25.75
N SER A 926 11.91 -5.59 26.89
CA SER A 926 11.25 -6.88 27.08
C SER A 926 9.94 -6.70 27.83
N ARG A 927 8.94 -7.50 27.46
CA ARG A 927 7.64 -7.56 28.15
C ARG A 927 7.15 -8.99 28.28
N ASP A 928 6.22 -9.19 29.21
CA ASP A 928 5.47 -10.43 29.32
C ASP A 928 4.50 -10.58 28.14
N GLN A 929 4.19 -11.83 27.81
CA GLN A 929 3.23 -12.19 26.77
C GLN A 929 1.81 -11.77 27.16
N TYR A 930 1.09 -11.15 26.22
CA TYR A 930 -0.33 -10.87 26.39
C TYR A 930 -1.17 -12.13 26.16
N LEU A 931 -2.35 -12.21 26.78
CA LEU A 931 -3.27 -13.35 26.63
C LEU A 931 -3.70 -13.64 25.18
N THR A 932 -3.63 -12.62 24.31
CA THR A 932 -3.96 -12.73 22.88
C THR A 932 -2.82 -13.29 22.04
N GLU A 933 -1.63 -13.42 22.60
CA GLU A 933 -0.43 -13.90 21.91
C GLU A 933 -0.23 -15.38 22.18
N SER A 934 0.11 -16.15 21.15
CA SER A 934 0.27 -17.60 21.27
C SER A 934 1.68 -18.04 21.66
N ARG A 935 2.72 -17.22 21.39
CA ARG A 935 4.13 -17.56 21.63
C ARG A 935 4.97 -16.32 21.89
N GLY A 936 6.01 -16.46 22.70
CA GLY A 936 7.10 -15.50 22.86
C GLY A 936 8.11 -15.54 21.72
N GLY A 937 8.94 -14.50 21.65
CA GLY A 937 9.94 -14.33 20.60
C GLY A 937 10.62 -12.97 20.65
N VAL A 938 11.40 -12.64 19.63
CA VAL A 938 12.05 -11.33 19.47
C VAL A 938 11.63 -10.73 18.14
N ALA A 939 11.20 -9.47 18.16
CA ALA A 939 10.96 -8.68 16.94
C ALA A 939 11.98 -7.55 16.82
N CYS A 940 12.43 -7.28 15.59
CA CYS A 940 13.44 -6.29 15.26
C CYS A 940 12.91 -5.29 14.23
N PHE A 941 13.29 -4.02 14.41
CA PHE A 941 13.11 -2.94 13.44
C PHE A 941 14.47 -2.45 12.98
N VAL A 942 14.74 -2.54 11.68
CA VAL A 942 15.95 -2.00 11.06
C VAL A 942 15.63 -0.92 10.04
N SER A 943 16.59 -0.02 9.85
CA SER A 943 16.58 1.00 8.81
C SER A 943 17.93 1.02 8.11
N THR A 944 17.97 1.31 6.81
CA THR A 944 19.22 1.43 6.06
C THR A 944 19.67 2.89 5.91
N ASP A 945 20.92 3.12 5.49
CA ASP A 945 21.42 4.47 5.20
C ASP A 945 20.63 5.14 4.06
N SER A 946 20.04 4.35 3.14
CA SER A 946 19.14 4.84 2.08
C SER A 946 17.69 5.07 2.53
N GLY A 947 17.35 4.78 3.80
CA GLY A 947 16.03 4.99 4.37
C GLY A 947 15.04 3.85 4.13
N VAL A 948 15.50 2.65 3.78
CA VAL A 948 14.64 1.45 3.68
C VAL A 948 14.40 0.90 5.08
N GLU A 949 13.14 0.75 5.45
CA GLU A 949 12.73 0.16 6.73
C GLU A 949 12.35 -1.32 6.54
N ALA A 950 12.76 -2.17 7.48
CA ALA A 950 12.38 -3.58 7.49
C ALA A 950 12.14 -4.09 8.91
N PHE A 951 11.24 -5.06 9.01
CA PHE A 951 10.81 -5.66 10.26
C PHE A 951 10.86 -7.18 10.14
N ALA A 952 11.33 -7.85 11.18
CA ALA A 952 11.33 -9.31 11.26
C ALA A 952 11.15 -9.79 12.69
N SER A 953 10.65 -11.02 12.85
CA SER A 953 10.57 -11.69 14.14
C SER A 953 11.15 -13.09 14.10
N ALA A 954 11.71 -13.50 15.24
CA ALA A 954 12.14 -14.85 15.53
C ALA A 954 11.28 -15.40 16.67
N THR A 955 10.59 -16.51 16.41
CA THR A 955 9.77 -17.22 17.40
C THR A 955 10.24 -18.65 17.57
N LEU A 956 10.14 -19.20 18.78
CA LEU A 956 10.44 -20.59 19.05
C LEU A 956 9.21 -21.46 18.75
N ASP A 957 9.41 -22.51 17.94
CA ASP A 957 8.42 -23.55 17.73
C ASP A 957 8.30 -24.49 18.95
N PRO A 958 7.20 -25.25 19.10
CA PRO A 958 7.03 -26.24 20.16
C PRO A 958 8.10 -27.34 20.16
N SER A 959 8.78 -27.52 19.02
CA SER A 959 9.92 -28.44 18.85
C SER A 959 11.27 -27.85 19.30
N GLY A 960 11.30 -26.57 19.69
CA GLY A 960 12.52 -25.82 20.02
C GLY A 960 13.25 -25.25 18.80
N ALA A 961 12.70 -25.39 17.58
CA ALA A 961 13.28 -24.78 16.38
C ALA A 961 12.97 -23.28 16.33
N VAL A 962 13.93 -22.47 15.87
CA VAL A 962 13.71 -21.04 15.66
C VAL A 962 13.11 -20.84 14.27
N SER A 963 11.94 -20.22 14.20
CA SER A 963 11.30 -19.77 12.97
C SER A 963 11.52 -18.28 12.79
N HIS A 964 11.95 -17.86 11.60
CA HIS A 964 12.14 -16.45 11.24
C HIS A 964 11.06 -16.02 10.26
N GLN A 965 10.48 -14.84 10.49
CA GLN A 965 9.43 -14.29 9.65
C GLN A 965 9.69 -12.81 9.38
N LEU A 966 9.59 -12.38 8.12
CA LEU A 966 9.51 -10.97 7.76
C LEU A 966 8.12 -10.44 8.06
N LEU A 967 8.04 -9.21 8.55
CA LEU A 967 6.80 -8.62 9.00
C LEU A 967 6.39 -7.46 8.09
N THR A 968 5.09 -7.37 7.83
CA THR A 968 4.50 -6.13 7.33
C THR A 968 4.54 -5.05 8.42
N PRO A 969 4.50 -3.75 8.06
CA PRO A 969 4.44 -2.67 9.04
C PRO A 969 3.32 -2.81 10.08
N LEU A 970 2.14 -3.30 9.68
CA LEU A 970 1.01 -3.50 10.58
C LEU A 970 1.23 -4.67 11.57
N GLU A 971 1.85 -5.77 11.11
CA GLU A 971 2.24 -6.89 11.99
C GLU A 971 3.33 -6.47 12.96
N ALA A 972 4.32 -5.71 12.50
CA ALA A 972 5.34 -5.13 13.36
C ALA A 972 4.71 -4.25 14.44
N MET A 973 3.81 -3.32 14.07
CA MET A 973 3.09 -2.52 15.06
C MET A 973 2.38 -3.36 16.13
N ARG A 974 1.72 -4.45 15.74
CA ARG A 974 1.02 -5.34 16.67
C ARG A 974 1.98 -6.05 17.62
N MET A 975 3.11 -6.53 17.13
CA MET A 975 4.09 -7.21 17.99
C MET A 975 4.82 -6.25 18.93
N PHE A 976 5.15 -5.05 18.46
CA PHE A 976 5.73 -4.01 19.29
C PHE A 976 4.72 -3.36 20.23
N GLN A 977 3.42 -3.58 20.06
CA GLN A 977 2.36 -2.93 20.84
C GLN A 977 2.56 -3.17 22.34
N ALA A 978 2.45 -2.08 23.11
CA ALA A 978 2.46 -2.11 24.56
C ALA A 978 1.53 -1.01 25.12
N GLN A 979 1.03 -1.21 26.34
CA GLN A 979 0.29 -0.19 27.07
C GLN A 979 1.25 0.72 27.84
N VAL A 980 0.83 1.95 28.16
CA VAL A 980 1.66 2.96 28.85
C VAL A 980 2.24 2.46 30.17
N ASP A 981 1.48 1.62 30.86
CA ASP A 981 1.79 1.01 32.16
C ASP A 981 2.43 -0.39 32.05
N THR A 982 2.72 -0.87 30.83
CA THR A 982 3.37 -2.18 30.65
C THR A 982 4.79 -2.11 31.24
N PRO A 983 5.09 -2.93 32.27
CA PRO A 983 6.39 -2.91 32.92
C PRO A 983 7.47 -3.46 31.99
N THR A 984 8.71 -3.00 32.19
CA THR A 984 9.87 -3.59 31.51
C THR A 984 10.23 -4.90 32.22
N ALA A 985 10.03 -6.02 31.54
CA ALA A 985 10.45 -7.32 32.04
C ALA A 985 11.98 -7.47 31.93
N GLU A 986 12.56 -8.40 32.70
CA GLU A 986 13.96 -8.76 32.53
C GLU A 986 14.21 -9.25 31.09
N VAL A 987 15.37 -8.92 30.53
CA VAL A 987 15.75 -9.30 29.16
C VAL A 987 15.75 -10.83 29.03
N ARG A 988 15.27 -11.33 27.89
CA ARG A 988 15.32 -12.77 27.61
C ARG A 988 16.77 -13.26 27.47
N PRO A 989 17.12 -14.45 27.98
CA PRO A 989 18.49 -14.98 27.84
C PRO A 989 18.95 -15.16 26.38
N ASP A 990 18.01 -15.42 25.47
CA ASP A 990 18.25 -15.64 24.04
C ASP A 990 18.04 -14.38 23.18
N HIS A 991 17.77 -13.21 23.78
CA HIS A 991 17.38 -11.99 23.05
C HIS A 991 18.39 -11.58 21.97
N PHE A 992 19.64 -11.36 22.36
CA PHE A 992 20.69 -10.89 21.46
C PHE A 992 21.09 -11.94 20.41
N GLU A 993 20.89 -13.23 20.72
CA GLU A 993 21.17 -14.31 19.77
C GLU A 993 20.09 -14.37 18.67
N LEU A 994 18.81 -14.28 19.05
CA LEU A 994 17.71 -14.21 18.10
C LEU A 994 17.77 -12.92 17.25
N GLU A 995 18.09 -11.78 17.87
CA GLU A 995 18.33 -10.51 17.16
C GLU A 995 19.44 -10.65 16.11
N ARG A 996 20.56 -11.27 16.48
CA ARG A 996 21.67 -11.55 15.55
C ARG A 996 21.23 -12.43 14.39
N GLN A 997 20.46 -13.49 14.64
CA GLN A 997 19.96 -14.37 13.59
C GLN A 997 19.04 -13.63 12.61
N LEU A 998 18.19 -12.72 13.09
CA LEU A 998 17.34 -11.90 12.22
C LEU A 998 18.17 -10.97 11.33
N LEU A 999 19.19 -10.32 11.91
CA LEU A 999 20.08 -9.39 11.20
C LEU A 999 21.02 -10.08 10.19
N GLN A 1000 21.40 -11.33 10.44
CA GLN A 1000 22.25 -12.13 9.55
C GLN A 1000 21.45 -13.02 8.59
N GLY A 1001 20.13 -13.06 8.73
CA GLY A 1001 19.22 -13.88 7.93
C GLY A 1001 18.22 -12.99 7.16
N PRO A 1002 16.93 -12.98 7.55
CA PRO A 1002 15.84 -12.36 6.78
C PRO A 1002 16.00 -10.85 6.53
N LEU A 1003 16.73 -10.13 7.38
CA LEU A 1003 16.93 -8.69 7.23
C LEU A 1003 18.11 -8.32 6.33
N THR A 1004 18.91 -9.29 5.90
CA THR A 1004 20.07 -9.07 5.02
C THR A 1004 19.59 -8.74 3.60
N LEU A 1005 19.29 -7.47 3.33
CA LEU A 1005 18.98 -6.99 1.99
C LEU A 1005 20.28 -6.90 1.18
N GLU A 1006 20.55 -7.91 0.34
CA GLU A 1006 21.60 -7.82 -0.69
C GLU A 1006 21.20 -6.75 -1.73
N ALA A 1007 21.72 -5.53 -1.58
CA ALA A 1007 21.65 -4.49 -2.60
C ALA A 1007 22.65 -4.79 -3.73
N LEU A 1008 22.39 -5.80 -4.56
CA LEU A 1008 23.11 -5.95 -5.84
C LEU A 1008 22.42 -5.09 -6.91
N ALA A 1009 22.73 -3.79 -6.91
CA ALA A 1009 22.30 -2.80 -7.89
C ALA A 1009 23.04 -2.90 -9.25
N ALA A 1010 23.50 -4.08 -9.65
CA ALA A 1010 24.15 -4.28 -10.94
C ALA A 1010 23.11 -4.42 -12.05
N GLY A 1011 23.17 -3.57 -13.08
CA GLY A 1011 22.40 -3.74 -14.33
C GLY A 1011 21.02 -3.09 -14.39
N ASN A 1012 20.54 -2.43 -13.32
CA ASN A 1012 19.25 -1.74 -13.29
C ASN A 1012 19.38 -0.24 -13.67
N LEU A 1013 19.47 0.04 -14.97
CA LEU A 1013 19.50 1.41 -15.50
C LEU A 1013 18.12 2.07 -15.44
N LYS A 1014 17.98 3.20 -14.73
CA LYS A 1014 16.72 3.99 -14.62
C LYS A 1014 16.91 5.48 -14.72
N GLY A 1015 15.82 6.21 -14.98
CA GLY A 1015 15.77 7.66 -14.92
C GLY A 1015 16.82 8.33 -15.80
N ILE A 1016 17.63 9.21 -15.20
CA ILE A 1016 18.67 9.93 -15.95
C ILE A 1016 19.80 9.00 -16.42
N ARG A 1017 20.08 7.88 -15.70
CA ARG A 1017 21.07 6.86 -16.10
C ARG A 1017 20.66 6.12 -17.36
N LYS A 1018 19.41 5.63 -17.39
CA LYS A 1018 18.84 4.96 -18.57
C LYS A 1018 18.82 5.90 -19.77
N TRP A 1019 18.42 7.15 -19.55
CA TRP A 1019 18.43 8.17 -20.61
C TRP A 1019 19.83 8.41 -21.18
N VAL A 1020 20.87 8.55 -20.34
CA VAL A 1020 22.26 8.68 -20.82
C VAL A 1020 22.68 7.46 -21.62
N TRP A 1021 22.44 6.26 -21.06
CA TRP A 1021 22.84 4.99 -21.65
C TRP A 1021 22.20 4.74 -23.02
N GLU A 1022 20.90 4.97 -23.15
CA GLU A 1022 20.17 4.82 -24.42
C GLU A 1022 20.60 5.86 -25.46
N ARG A 1023 20.84 7.10 -25.02
CA ARG A 1023 21.19 8.22 -25.91
C ARG A 1023 22.60 8.10 -26.48
N LEU A 1024 23.54 7.53 -25.73
CA LEU A 1024 24.90 7.23 -26.18
C LEU A 1024 25.01 5.84 -26.81
N GLY A 1025 23.90 5.10 -26.94
CA GLY A 1025 23.86 3.82 -27.65
C GLY A 1025 24.56 2.66 -26.95
N GLY A 1026 24.73 2.74 -25.64
CA GLY A 1026 25.53 1.78 -24.86
C GLY A 1026 27.03 1.84 -25.20
N ASN A 1027 27.75 0.73 -24.98
CA ASN A 1027 29.21 0.66 -25.21
C ASN A 1027 29.66 0.70 -26.67
N THR A 1028 28.74 0.74 -27.64
CA THR A 1028 29.07 0.46 -29.05
C THR A 1028 29.31 1.70 -29.90
N LEU A 1029 28.97 2.90 -29.43
CA LEU A 1029 28.98 4.13 -30.26
C LEU A 1029 30.00 5.19 -29.84
N PHE A 1030 30.49 5.21 -28.60
CA PHE A 1030 31.42 6.23 -28.10
C PHE A 1030 32.55 5.62 -27.25
N GLU A 1031 33.68 5.28 -27.88
CA GLU A 1031 34.85 4.68 -27.19
C GLU A 1031 35.38 5.54 -26.02
N GLN A 1032 35.34 6.86 -26.15
CA GLN A 1032 35.85 7.81 -25.14
C GLN A 1032 35.03 7.84 -23.84
N ALA A 1033 33.79 7.32 -23.87
CA ALA A 1033 32.89 7.29 -22.71
C ALA A 1033 32.57 5.87 -22.22
N SER A 1034 33.23 4.84 -22.77
CA SER A 1034 32.90 3.44 -22.48
C SER A 1034 33.10 3.10 -20.99
N ASP A 1035 34.18 3.54 -20.36
CA ASP A 1035 34.42 3.30 -18.93
C ASP A 1035 33.38 3.99 -18.05
N ALA A 1036 33.00 5.22 -18.39
CA ALA A 1036 31.96 5.98 -17.70
C ALA A 1036 30.56 5.33 -17.88
N LEU A 1037 30.27 4.82 -19.07
CA LEU A 1037 29.04 4.08 -19.37
C LEU A 1037 29.01 2.77 -18.57
N ASN A 1038 30.08 1.97 -18.59
CA ASN A 1038 30.20 0.74 -17.80
C ASN A 1038 29.96 0.99 -16.32
N ALA A 1039 30.63 1.99 -15.74
CA ALA A 1039 30.44 2.38 -14.35
C ALA A 1039 28.97 2.77 -14.07
N LEU A 1040 28.34 3.48 -15.01
CA LEU A 1040 26.94 3.91 -14.93
C LEU A 1040 25.95 2.75 -15.06
N GLN A 1041 26.29 1.66 -15.76
CA GLN A 1041 25.51 0.41 -15.81
C GLN A 1041 25.61 -0.37 -14.50
N GLU A 1042 26.81 -0.42 -13.93
CA GLU A 1042 27.09 -1.22 -12.73
C GLU A 1042 26.65 -0.55 -11.43
N ARG A 1043 26.61 0.79 -11.37
CA ARG A 1043 26.51 1.53 -10.10
C ARG A 1043 25.58 2.76 -10.15
N PRO A 1044 24.85 3.08 -9.06
CA PRO A 1044 23.99 4.25 -8.98
C PRO A 1044 24.76 5.57 -9.09
N LEU A 1045 24.11 6.64 -9.59
CA LEU A 1045 24.74 7.97 -9.69
C LEU A 1045 24.87 8.62 -8.32
N THR A 1046 25.85 9.50 -8.16
CA THR A 1046 25.85 10.44 -7.04
C THR A 1046 24.72 11.47 -7.20
N GLU A 1047 24.28 12.11 -6.10
CA GLU A 1047 23.32 13.22 -6.17
C GLU A 1047 23.83 14.37 -7.08
N HIS A 1048 25.14 14.64 -7.01
CA HIS A 1048 25.78 15.67 -7.84
C HIS A 1048 25.69 15.35 -9.33
N ALA A 1049 26.03 14.13 -9.73
CA ALA A 1049 25.90 13.70 -11.12
C ALA A 1049 24.44 13.67 -11.58
N THR A 1050 23.52 13.25 -10.70
CA THR A 1050 22.08 13.25 -10.97
C THR A 1050 21.58 14.66 -11.31
N ALA A 1051 21.95 15.67 -10.54
CA ALA A 1051 21.58 17.06 -10.80
C ALA A 1051 22.16 17.58 -12.13
N ARG A 1052 23.45 17.33 -12.39
CA ARG A 1052 24.15 17.76 -13.62
C ARG A 1052 23.59 17.12 -14.87
N LEU A 1053 23.34 15.81 -14.84
CA LEU A 1053 22.77 15.08 -15.99
C LEU A 1053 21.29 15.44 -16.21
N THR A 1054 20.53 15.69 -15.14
CA THR A 1054 19.15 16.18 -15.26
C THR A 1054 19.10 17.56 -15.91
N GLN A 1055 20.05 18.45 -15.57
CA GLN A 1055 20.22 19.74 -16.23
C GLN A 1055 20.59 19.57 -17.71
N ALA A 1056 21.52 18.67 -18.04
CA ALA A 1056 21.89 18.35 -19.42
C ALA A 1056 20.71 17.83 -20.25
N ARG A 1057 19.84 17.01 -19.66
CA ARG A 1057 18.59 16.54 -20.29
C ARG A 1057 17.60 17.68 -20.53
N ARG A 1058 17.40 18.56 -19.54
CA ARG A 1058 16.54 19.75 -19.69
C ARG A 1058 17.03 20.68 -20.80
N ASN A 1059 18.35 20.86 -20.89
CA ASN A 1059 19.00 21.74 -21.87
C ASN A 1059 19.25 21.07 -23.23
N ARG A 1060 18.82 19.82 -23.43
CA ARG A 1060 18.96 19.05 -24.69
C ARG A 1060 20.38 19.01 -25.24
N TYR A 1061 21.36 18.67 -24.40
CA TYR A 1061 22.76 18.53 -24.81
C TYR A 1061 22.92 17.63 -26.06
N SER A 1062 23.94 17.95 -26.89
CA SER A 1062 24.35 17.11 -28.01
C SER A 1062 24.93 15.78 -27.51
N LEU A 1063 25.12 14.80 -28.41
CA LEU A 1063 25.69 13.51 -28.02
C LEU A 1063 27.13 13.65 -27.52
N ASP A 1064 27.92 14.49 -28.19
CA ASP A 1064 29.32 14.76 -27.84
C ASP A 1064 29.41 15.47 -26.47
N ASP A 1065 28.59 16.52 -26.25
CA ASP A 1065 28.57 17.23 -24.95
C ASP A 1065 28.12 16.34 -23.79
N LEU A 1066 27.23 15.39 -24.07
CA LEU A 1066 26.75 14.44 -23.06
C LEU A 1066 27.81 13.39 -22.73
N ALA A 1067 28.52 12.88 -23.75
CA ALA A 1067 29.66 11.97 -23.58
C ALA A 1067 30.77 12.64 -22.77
N ASP A 1068 31.15 13.89 -23.10
CA ASP A 1068 32.15 14.65 -22.37
C ASP A 1068 31.76 14.89 -20.91
N LEU A 1069 30.49 15.20 -20.65
CA LEU A 1069 30.00 15.42 -19.29
C LEU A 1069 30.09 14.16 -18.43
N ILE A 1070 29.72 12.98 -18.95
CA ILE A 1070 29.80 11.74 -18.18
C ILE A 1070 31.24 11.28 -17.98
N THR A 1071 32.10 11.46 -18.98
CA THR A 1071 33.53 11.14 -18.89
C THR A 1071 34.23 12.06 -17.89
N GLN A 1072 33.90 13.36 -17.88
CA GLN A 1072 34.42 14.29 -16.88
C GLN A 1072 33.96 13.93 -15.47
N LEU A 1073 32.65 13.69 -15.28
CA LEU A 1073 32.12 13.27 -13.97
C LEU A 1073 32.73 11.94 -13.50
N HIS A 1074 33.04 11.02 -14.42
CA HIS A 1074 33.66 9.75 -14.09
C HIS A 1074 35.11 9.92 -13.64
N ARG A 1075 35.88 10.72 -14.40
CA ARG A 1075 37.28 11.06 -14.08
C ARG A 1075 37.41 11.78 -12.75
N ASP A 1076 36.43 12.63 -12.41
CA ASP A 1076 36.40 13.37 -11.15
C ASP A 1076 35.85 12.53 -9.98
N ASP A 1077 35.58 11.23 -10.18
CA ASP A 1077 34.99 10.33 -9.17
C ASP A 1077 33.63 10.79 -8.63
N ARG A 1078 32.89 11.55 -9.44
CA ARG A 1078 31.59 12.13 -9.08
C ARG A 1078 30.44 11.54 -9.87
N LEU A 1079 30.69 10.63 -10.82
CA LEU A 1079 29.64 10.03 -11.65
C LEU A 1079 28.77 9.05 -10.85
N VAL A 1080 29.38 8.02 -10.27
CA VAL A 1080 28.67 6.92 -9.59
C VAL A 1080 29.14 6.72 -8.16
N ILE A 1081 28.26 6.19 -7.32
CA ILE A 1081 28.56 5.77 -5.94
C ILE A 1081 29.58 4.62 -6.02
N ARG A 1082 30.67 4.73 -5.26
CA ARG A 1082 31.76 3.72 -5.29
C ARG A 1082 31.28 2.41 -4.67
N SER A 1083 31.75 1.28 -5.21
CA SER A 1083 31.31 -0.09 -4.89
C SER A 1083 31.75 -0.62 -3.52
N THR A 1084 31.93 0.23 -2.52
CA THR A 1084 32.31 -0.17 -1.16
C THR A 1084 31.27 0.16 -0.10
N ASP A 1085 30.24 0.93 -0.43
CA ASP A 1085 29.18 1.22 0.53
C ASP A 1085 28.01 0.28 0.27
N ILE A 1086 28.06 -0.88 0.92
CA ILE A 1086 26.86 -1.65 1.27
C ILE A 1086 25.91 -0.66 1.95
N ASP A 1087 24.65 -0.60 1.53
CA ASP A 1087 23.64 0.18 2.24
C ASP A 1087 23.49 -0.42 3.65
N ASN A 1088 24.17 0.20 4.62
CA ASN A 1088 24.41 -0.45 5.90
C ASN A 1088 23.10 -0.52 6.68
N ILE A 1089 22.73 -1.73 7.06
CA ILE A 1089 21.58 -1.97 7.95
C ILE A 1089 21.94 -1.45 9.34
N LYS A 1090 21.06 -0.64 9.92
CA LYS A 1090 21.10 -0.18 11.31
C LYS A 1090 19.92 -0.76 12.05
N LEU A 1091 20.17 -1.41 13.19
CA LEU A 1091 19.10 -1.80 14.09
C LEU A 1091 18.61 -0.56 14.85
N VAL A 1092 17.33 -0.24 14.68
CA VAL A 1092 16.68 0.89 15.35
C VAL A 1092 16.25 0.48 16.76
N CYS A 1093 15.49 -0.61 16.86
CA CYS A 1093 15.11 -1.20 18.15
C CYS A 1093 14.65 -2.65 18.04
N SER A 1094 14.64 -3.37 19.16
CA SER A 1094 14.10 -4.72 19.30
C SER A 1094 13.21 -4.86 20.55
N ILE A 1095 12.24 -5.77 20.49
CA ILE A 1095 11.39 -6.12 21.64
C ILE A 1095 11.34 -7.64 21.83
N GLY A 1096 11.59 -8.08 23.06
CA GLY A 1096 11.47 -9.48 23.48
C GLY A 1096 10.13 -9.72 24.19
N VAL A 1097 9.42 -10.75 23.78
CA VAL A 1097 8.18 -11.23 24.43
C VAL A 1097 8.51 -12.51 25.17
N LYS A 1098 8.40 -12.50 26.50
CA LYS A 1098 8.64 -13.66 27.37
C LYS A 1098 7.45 -14.60 27.36
N ASP A 1099 7.70 -15.89 27.15
CA ASP A 1099 6.68 -16.93 27.29
C ASP A 1099 6.17 -16.95 28.74
N ALA A 1100 4.86 -17.13 28.89
CA ALA A 1100 4.16 -17.12 30.18
C ALA A 1100 4.53 -18.29 31.12
#